data_AF-A0A673JST1-F1
#
_entry.id   AF-A0A673JST1-F1
#
_cell.length_a   1.000
_cell.length_b   1.000
_cell.length_c   1.000
_cell.angle_alpha   90.00
_cell.angle_beta   90.00
_cell.angle_gamma   90.00
#
_symmetry.space_group_name_H-M   'P 1'
#
loop_
_entity.id
_entity.type
_entity.pdbx_description
1 polymer ?
#
loop_
_entity_poly.entity_id
_entity_poly.type
_entity_poly.pdbx_seq_one_letter_code
_entity_poly.pdbx_strand_id
1 'polypeptide(L)'
;MNGEMDSSAKEPVWVQDDLLKLLDAIKVNLPEKDLTKYKTSESHLDWEKVAFNSYSGEMCKQKWKEVSREQILTFVYLSSLQKHPDFPKKPLTPYFRFFMEKRAKYAKLHPEMSNLDLTKILSKKYKELPDRKKEKYVKDFLREKETFMLKFVFLNRQDHPDLLENVNKKSNVPEKPKTPQQLWYCHEKKAFLKARPDATTKDIKDSLGKQWPQLSDKKRLKWITKSLEQQKLYEEKMREFIQQHPEMNMTEGNIVKSTLTKAERQLKDKFDGRPDKPPSNGYSMFCAELMSSMKDVPSTERMVMCSQRWKLLTQSEKEAYQKRCEQVCNTFIISEEEQHRILSEQKMGSFKKGGGGSSPASKKKNSKAKSSTEKPKPPVSAMFIFSEEKRPKLQQERSDLSDMELTRLLARMWNELSDKKKEKYKNLEMTLKAESEKQSKDDKGKLPETPKTAQEIWQQSVIGDYLARFKNDRGKAQKAMEATWNTMEKKEKIMWIKKAAEDQKRYERELSEMRSPAPVIIPGKKMKFDGEPKKPPSNGYQKFSQEMLSNGELNHLPMKERMGEIGGRWQRLPQKEKDRYKRLAEEKQRQYKVLLEKWLASLSSQEKATYKEYNSLSNQKSTRCSCQNRLELYTIKFFKCFSNHIFYLFF
;
A
#
# COMPACT_ATOMS: atom_id res chain seq x y z
N MET A 1 -16.53 -32.88 73.85
CA MET A 1 -15.82 -31.73 73.27
C MET A 1 -15.71 -31.95 71.77
N ASN A 2 -16.68 -31.45 71.02
CA ASN A 2 -16.58 -31.31 69.56
C ASN A 2 -16.09 -29.88 69.31
N GLY A 3 -14.93 -29.73 68.70
CA GLY A 3 -14.42 -28.46 68.21
C GLY A 3 -14.52 -28.44 66.70
N GLU A 4 -15.65 -27.98 66.17
CA GLU A 4 -15.74 -27.49 64.80
C GLU A 4 -14.86 -26.25 64.69
N MET A 5 -13.73 -26.36 63.99
CA MET A 5 -12.97 -25.21 63.51
C MET A 5 -13.51 -24.86 62.13
N ASP A 6 -14.50 -23.97 62.12
CA ASP A 6 -14.92 -23.21 60.96
C ASP A 6 -13.73 -22.39 60.45
N SER A 7 -13.12 -22.81 59.35
CA SER A 7 -12.21 -21.99 58.57
C SER A 7 -12.89 -21.53 57.29
N SER A 8 -13.95 -20.74 57.44
CA SER A 8 -14.46 -19.87 56.36
C SER A 8 -13.43 -18.77 56.04
N ALA A 9 -12.32 -19.16 55.41
CA ALA A 9 -11.50 -18.24 54.65
C ALA A 9 -12.37 -17.74 53.49
N LYS A 10 -12.91 -16.52 53.62
CA LYS A 10 -13.68 -15.83 52.57
C LYS A 10 -12.96 -15.99 51.24
N GLU A 11 -13.55 -16.69 50.29
CA GLU A 11 -13.04 -16.73 48.92
C GLU A 11 -12.92 -15.28 48.42
N PRO A 12 -11.75 -14.88 47.89
CA PRO A 12 -11.57 -13.52 47.42
C PRO A 12 -12.48 -13.28 46.21
N VAL A 13 -13.36 -12.29 46.32
CA VAL A 13 -14.32 -11.92 45.27
C VAL A 13 -13.57 -11.35 44.08
N TRP A 14 -13.61 -12.06 42.95
CA TRP A 14 -12.97 -11.63 41.71
C TRP A 14 -13.80 -10.54 41.01
N VAL A 15 -13.26 -9.33 40.91
CA VAL A 15 -13.87 -8.23 40.16
C VAL A 15 -13.45 -8.32 38.69
N GLN A 16 -14.24 -7.73 37.78
CA GLN A 16 -14.00 -7.80 36.32
C GLN A 16 -12.60 -7.31 35.89
N ASP A 17 -12.03 -6.33 36.59
CA ASP A 17 -10.67 -5.85 36.35
C ASP A 17 -9.59 -6.86 36.75
N ASP A 18 -9.83 -7.68 37.78
CA ASP A 18 -8.91 -8.76 38.16
C ASP A 18 -8.94 -9.91 37.13
N LEU A 19 -10.10 -10.17 36.50
CA LEU A 19 -10.19 -11.12 35.39
C LEU A 19 -9.43 -10.63 34.15
N LEU A 20 -9.47 -9.32 33.85
CA LEU A 20 -8.69 -8.73 32.76
C LEU A 20 -7.18 -8.77 33.04
N LYS A 21 -6.76 -8.54 34.28
CA LYS A 21 -5.36 -8.67 34.70
C LYS A 21 -4.86 -10.11 34.65
N LEU A 22 -5.70 -11.08 35.04
CA LEU A 22 -5.39 -12.51 34.87
C LEU A 22 -5.16 -12.86 33.40
N LEU A 23 -6.01 -12.37 32.50
CA LEU A 23 -5.89 -12.60 31.06
C LEU A 23 -4.62 -11.99 30.47
N ASP A 24 -4.25 -10.78 30.89
CA ASP A 24 -3.03 -10.13 30.41
C ASP A 24 -1.77 -10.79 30.98
N ALA A 25 -1.79 -11.23 32.25
CA ALA A 25 -0.71 -12.00 32.87
C ALA A 25 -0.48 -13.35 32.17
N ILE A 26 -1.53 -14.07 31.79
CA ILE A 26 -1.44 -15.32 31.00
C ILE A 26 -0.85 -15.02 29.61
N LYS A 27 -1.30 -13.95 28.96
CA LYS A 27 -0.84 -13.56 27.61
C LYS A 27 0.63 -13.18 27.57
N VAL A 28 1.15 -12.52 28.61
CA VAL A 28 2.57 -12.16 28.73
C VAL A 28 3.46 -13.39 28.97
N ASN A 29 2.93 -14.39 29.68
CA ASN A 29 3.66 -15.60 30.01
C ASN A 29 3.58 -16.72 28.95
N LEU A 30 2.79 -16.52 27.88
CA LEU A 30 2.75 -17.43 26.74
C LEU A 30 3.87 -17.14 25.72
N PRO A 31 4.49 -18.16 25.11
CA PRO A 31 5.52 -17.95 24.10
C PRO A 31 4.99 -17.16 22.90
N GLU A 32 5.73 -16.13 22.45
CA GLU A 32 5.37 -15.27 21.29
C GLU A 32 5.08 -16.02 19.98
N LYS A 33 5.42 -17.32 19.90
CA LYS A 33 5.26 -18.21 18.74
C LYS A 33 4.81 -19.61 19.13
N ASP A 34 3.84 -19.72 20.04
CA ASP A 34 3.27 -21.03 20.36
C ASP A 34 2.43 -21.56 19.19
N LEU A 35 2.78 -22.77 18.73
CA LEU A 35 2.09 -23.51 17.67
C LEU A 35 1.49 -24.82 18.21
N THR A 36 1.56 -25.04 19.52
CA THR A 36 1.09 -26.26 20.19
C THR A 36 -0.42 -26.20 20.44
N LYS A 37 -1.02 -27.36 20.74
CA LYS A 37 -2.46 -27.46 21.03
C LYS A 37 -2.76 -26.78 22.37
N TYR A 38 -3.92 -26.15 22.49
CA TYR A 38 -4.37 -25.40 23.69
C TYR A 38 -4.14 -26.14 25.03
N LYS A 39 -4.49 -27.43 25.10
CA LYS A 39 -4.28 -28.24 26.31
C LYS A 39 -2.80 -28.46 26.67
N THR A 40 -1.92 -28.43 25.67
CA THR A 40 -0.47 -28.59 25.82
C THR A 40 0.18 -27.28 26.25
N SER A 41 -0.27 -26.14 25.71
CA SER A 41 0.18 -24.81 26.14
C SER A 41 -0.29 -24.48 27.56
N GLU A 42 -1.48 -24.91 27.96
CA GLU A 42 -2.01 -24.75 29.32
C GLU A 42 -1.20 -25.53 30.36
N SER A 43 -0.74 -26.75 30.03
CA SER A 43 0.06 -27.58 30.95
C SER A 43 1.49 -27.09 31.16
N HIS A 44 2.02 -26.27 30.25
CA HIS A 44 3.38 -25.71 30.33
C HIS A 44 3.41 -24.26 30.84
N LEU A 45 2.25 -23.71 31.24
CA LEU A 45 2.17 -22.37 31.80
C LEU A 45 2.72 -22.36 33.23
N ASP A 46 3.64 -21.44 33.51
CA ASP A 46 4.19 -21.24 34.85
C ASP A 46 3.26 -20.32 35.66
N TRP A 47 2.39 -20.94 36.45
CA TRP A 47 1.32 -20.24 37.18
C TRP A 47 1.84 -19.31 38.28
N GLU A 48 3.04 -19.53 38.81
CA GLU A 48 3.66 -18.62 39.78
C GLU A 48 4.05 -17.28 39.14
N LYS A 49 4.32 -17.26 37.82
CA LYS A 49 4.56 -16.02 37.07
C LYS A 49 3.28 -15.32 36.59
N VAL A 50 2.14 -16.00 36.73
CA VAL A 50 0.81 -15.49 36.41
C VAL A 50 0.12 -14.96 37.66
N ALA A 51 0.64 -15.28 38.85
CA ALA A 51 0.21 -14.71 40.11
C ALA A 51 0.31 -13.18 40.09
N PHE A 52 -0.72 -12.50 40.59
CA PHE A 52 -0.76 -11.04 40.69
C PHE A 52 -1.60 -10.62 41.89
N ASN A 53 -1.29 -9.44 42.44
CA ASN A 53 -1.90 -8.91 43.67
C ASN A 53 -1.82 -9.92 44.83
N SER A 54 -2.94 -10.19 45.50
CA SER A 54 -3.10 -11.17 46.58
C SER A 54 -3.49 -12.57 46.08
N TYR A 55 -3.49 -12.81 44.77
CA TYR A 55 -3.86 -14.10 44.18
C TYR A 55 -2.60 -14.92 43.88
N SER A 56 -2.51 -16.10 44.49
CA SER A 56 -1.43 -17.05 44.21
C SER A 56 -1.57 -17.67 42.81
N GLY A 57 -0.49 -18.29 42.31
CA GLY A 57 -0.52 -19.01 41.04
C GLY A 57 -1.58 -20.10 41.01
N GLU A 58 -1.79 -20.77 42.15
CA GLU A 58 -2.84 -21.78 42.36
C GLU A 58 -4.26 -21.18 42.21
N MET A 59 -4.50 -20.01 42.83
CA MET A 59 -5.79 -19.30 42.73
C MET A 59 -6.05 -18.82 41.29
N CYS A 60 -5.03 -18.31 40.60
CA CYS A 60 -5.10 -17.89 39.20
C CYS A 60 -5.39 -19.08 38.26
N LYS A 61 -4.78 -20.24 38.52
CA LYS A 61 -5.02 -21.49 37.79
C LYS A 61 -6.42 -22.03 38.01
N GLN A 62 -6.92 -21.97 39.24
CA GLN A 62 -8.28 -22.39 39.58
C GLN A 62 -9.32 -21.49 38.94
N LYS A 63 -9.13 -20.16 39.01
CA LYS A 63 -10.02 -19.20 38.34
C LYS A 63 -9.97 -19.33 36.82
N TRP A 64 -8.79 -19.57 36.24
CA TRP A 64 -8.66 -19.85 34.81
C TRP A 64 -9.41 -21.12 34.39
N LYS A 65 -9.38 -22.18 35.21
CA LYS A 65 -10.18 -23.41 34.96
C LYS A 65 -11.69 -23.16 35.06
N GLU A 66 -12.13 -22.31 35.95
CA GLU A 66 -13.54 -21.91 36.10
C GLU A 66 -14.00 -21.08 34.89
N VAL A 67 -13.25 -20.01 34.56
CA VAL A 67 -13.54 -19.11 33.42
C VAL A 67 -13.42 -19.84 32.09
N SER A 68 -12.45 -20.75 31.93
CA SER A 68 -12.34 -21.57 30.72
C SER A 68 -13.46 -22.59 30.64
N ARG A 69 -13.97 -23.17 31.74
CA ARG A 69 -15.16 -24.02 31.72
C ARG A 69 -16.43 -23.23 31.41
N GLU A 70 -16.58 -22.03 31.93
CA GLU A 70 -17.71 -21.12 31.66
C GLU A 70 -17.72 -20.62 30.21
N GLN A 71 -16.57 -20.19 29.66
CA GLN A 71 -16.43 -19.78 28.25
C GLN A 71 -16.46 -20.95 27.27
N ILE A 72 -15.92 -22.12 27.67
CA ILE A 72 -16.13 -23.36 26.92
C ILE A 72 -17.57 -23.79 27.08
N LEU A 73 -18.28 -23.52 28.19
CA LEU A 73 -19.72 -23.74 28.30
C LEU A 73 -20.50 -22.74 27.46
N THR A 74 -20.06 -21.49 27.28
CA THR A 74 -20.70 -20.56 26.32
C THR A 74 -20.38 -20.94 24.88
N PHE A 75 -19.17 -21.45 24.59
CA PHE A 75 -18.77 -21.95 23.27
C PHE A 75 -19.39 -23.32 22.96
N VAL A 76 -19.55 -24.19 23.96
CA VAL A 76 -20.28 -25.46 23.93
C VAL A 76 -21.76 -25.18 23.94
N TYR A 77 -22.26 -24.10 24.54
CA TYR A 77 -23.64 -23.62 24.45
C TYR A 77 -23.91 -22.99 23.08
N LEU A 78 -22.97 -22.25 22.48
CA LEU A 78 -23.06 -21.71 21.12
C LEU A 78 -22.88 -22.79 20.05
N SER A 79 -22.02 -23.79 20.28
CA SER A 79 -21.86 -24.96 19.41
C SER A 79 -22.88 -26.07 19.70
N SER A 80 -23.54 -26.06 20.87
CA SER A 80 -24.75 -26.82 21.16
C SER A 80 -26.02 -26.04 20.85
N LEU A 81 -25.97 -24.74 20.56
CA LEU A 81 -27.04 -23.98 19.91
C LEU A 81 -27.08 -24.30 18.43
N GLN A 82 -25.93 -24.56 17.81
CA GLN A 82 -25.88 -25.19 16.48
C GLN A 82 -26.25 -26.68 16.48
N LYS A 83 -26.38 -27.29 17.68
CA LYS A 83 -26.99 -28.60 17.92
C LYS A 83 -28.25 -28.48 18.79
N HIS A 84 -28.85 -27.28 18.89
CA HIS A 84 -30.08 -27.13 19.66
C HIS A 84 -31.10 -27.99 18.91
N PRO A 85 -31.99 -28.72 19.59
CA PRO A 85 -33.07 -29.43 18.92
C PRO A 85 -33.82 -28.53 17.90
N ASP A 86 -33.82 -27.22 18.15
CA ASP A 86 -34.62 -26.23 17.43
C ASP A 86 -33.87 -25.44 16.34
N PHE A 87 -32.52 -25.45 16.29
CA PHE A 87 -31.81 -24.74 15.21
C PHE A 87 -31.76 -25.59 13.94
N PRO A 88 -32.38 -25.15 12.82
CA PRO A 88 -32.50 -25.99 11.63
C PRO A 88 -31.12 -26.23 10.99
N LYS A 89 -30.81 -27.50 10.66
CA LYS A 89 -29.56 -27.86 9.97
C LYS A 89 -29.62 -27.44 8.50
N LYS A 90 -28.50 -26.94 7.95
CA LYS A 90 -28.42 -26.56 6.53
C LYS A 90 -28.72 -27.77 5.64
N PRO A 91 -29.52 -27.60 4.57
CA PRO A 91 -29.86 -28.69 3.65
C PRO A 91 -28.61 -29.19 2.93
N LEU A 92 -28.49 -30.51 2.75
CA LEU A 92 -27.36 -31.14 2.06
C LEU A 92 -27.48 -30.94 0.55
N THR A 93 -26.39 -30.54 -0.11
CA THR A 93 -26.42 -30.39 -1.58
C THR A 93 -26.70 -31.73 -2.27
N PRO A 94 -27.25 -31.74 -3.49
CA PRO A 94 -27.66 -32.98 -4.18
C PRO A 94 -26.55 -34.03 -4.27
N TYR A 95 -25.31 -33.60 -4.53
CA TYR A 95 -24.14 -34.47 -4.54
C TYR A 95 -23.80 -35.02 -3.15
N PHE A 96 -23.80 -34.19 -2.10
CA PHE A 96 -23.51 -34.66 -0.75
C PHE A 96 -24.58 -35.63 -0.23
N ARG A 97 -25.84 -35.46 -0.63
CA ARG A 97 -26.92 -36.39 -0.29
C ARG A 97 -26.69 -37.76 -0.95
N PHE A 98 -26.35 -37.78 -2.24
CA PHE A 98 -25.93 -39.01 -2.93
C PHE A 98 -24.69 -39.64 -2.29
N PHE A 99 -23.69 -38.82 -1.95
CA PHE A 99 -22.46 -39.27 -1.31
C PHE A 99 -22.74 -39.96 0.03
N MET A 100 -23.57 -39.36 0.90
CA MET A 100 -23.93 -39.95 2.20
C MET A 100 -24.69 -41.27 2.04
N GLU A 101 -25.60 -41.35 1.06
CA GLU A 101 -26.39 -42.57 0.80
C GLU A 101 -25.53 -43.74 0.28
N LYS A 102 -24.57 -43.46 -0.60
CA LYS A 102 -23.78 -44.50 -1.29
C LYS A 102 -22.44 -44.81 -0.64
N ARG A 103 -21.87 -43.88 0.12
CA ARG A 103 -20.54 -44.02 0.74
C ARG A 103 -20.42 -45.29 1.59
N ALA A 104 -21.39 -45.58 2.44
CA ALA A 104 -21.35 -46.77 3.31
C ALA A 104 -21.35 -48.07 2.49
N LYS A 105 -22.07 -48.10 1.36
CA LYS A 105 -22.12 -49.28 0.47
C LYS A 105 -20.82 -49.46 -0.29
N TYR A 106 -20.27 -48.39 -0.85
CA TYR A 106 -19.01 -48.45 -1.59
C TYR A 106 -17.78 -48.67 -0.68
N ALA A 107 -17.82 -48.21 0.57
CA ALA A 107 -16.76 -48.50 1.56
C ALA A 107 -16.71 -49.99 1.93
N LYS A 108 -17.87 -50.69 1.95
CA LYS A 108 -17.93 -52.14 2.15
C LYS A 108 -17.48 -52.94 0.93
N LEU A 109 -17.75 -52.43 -0.28
CA LEU A 109 -17.36 -53.08 -1.54
C LEU A 109 -15.88 -52.89 -1.90
N HIS A 110 -15.25 -51.85 -1.35
CA HIS A 110 -13.83 -51.58 -1.53
C HIS A 110 -13.14 -51.30 -0.18
N PRO A 111 -12.96 -52.32 0.69
CA PRO A 111 -12.34 -52.15 2.00
C PRO A 111 -10.87 -51.70 1.94
N GLU A 112 -10.15 -52.05 0.86
CA GLU A 112 -8.75 -51.67 0.64
C GLU A 112 -8.55 -50.28 0.03
N MET A 113 -9.62 -49.63 -0.45
CA MET A 113 -9.53 -48.32 -1.10
C MET A 113 -9.56 -47.19 -0.09
N SER A 114 -8.64 -46.24 -0.22
CA SER A 114 -8.61 -45.04 0.61
C SER A 114 -9.90 -44.22 0.46
N ASN A 115 -10.34 -43.60 1.55
CA ASN A 115 -11.49 -42.70 1.63
C ASN A 115 -11.45 -41.56 0.59
N LEU A 116 -10.24 -41.11 0.25
CA LEU A 116 -9.98 -40.13 -0.80
C LEU A 116 -10.33 -40.67 -2.20
N ASP A 117 -9.99 -41.93 -2.47
CA ASP A 117 -10.27 -42.57 -3.76
C ASP A 117 -11.73 -43.01 -3.86
N LEU A 118 -12.35 -43.41 -2.75
CA LEU A 118 -13.80 -43.60 -2.63
C LEU A 118 -14.58 -42.34 -3.02
N THR A 119 -14.10 -41.17 -2.56
CA THR A 119 -14.74 -39.88 -2.84
C THR A 119 -14.60 -39.49 -4.32
N LYS A 120 -13.46 -39.78 -4.95
CA LYS A 120 -13.27 -39.58 -6.41
C LYS A 120 -14.20 -40.50 -7.22
N ILE A 121 -14.32 -41.77 -6.82
CA ILE A 121 -15.20 -42.75 -7.47
C ILE A 121 -16.67 -42.32 -7.36
N LEU A 122 -17.13 -41.93 -6.17
CA LEU A 122 -18.50 -41.46 -5.95
C LEU A 122 -18.79 -40.16 -6.70
N SER A 123 -17.81 -39.25 -6.81
CA SER A 123 -17.95 -38.04 -7.64
C SER A 123 -18.11 -38.39 -9.11
N LYS A 124 -17.32 -39.33 -9.64
CA LYS A 124 -17.42 -39.81 -11.02
C LYS A 124 -18.76 -40.51 -11.27
N LYS A 125 -19.18 -41.39 -10.36
CA LYS A 125 -20.47 -42.09 -10.43
C LYS A 125 -21.67 -41.14 -10.37
N TYR A 126 -21.61 -40.07 -9.56
CA TYR A 126 -22.66 -39.05 -9.52
C TYR A 126 -22.76 -38.28 -10.85
N LYS A 127 -21.62 -37.96 -11.49
CA LYS A 127 -21.62 -37.31 -12.80
C LYS A 127 -22.20 -38.22 -13.90
N GLU A 128 -21.91 -39.52 -13.82
CA GLU A 128 -22.40 -40.57 -14.73
C GLU A 128 -23.87 -40.96 -14.50
N LEU A 129 -24.53 -40.50 -13.42
CA LEU A 129 -25.93 -40.83 -13.18
C LEU A 129 -26.87 -40.22 -14.24
N PRO A 130 -27.90 -40.96 -14.68
CA PRO A 130 -28.98 -40.41 -15.51
C PRO A 130 -29.66 -39.22 -14.84
N ASP A 131 -30.04 -38.21 -15.62
CA ASP A 131 -30.60 -36.97 -15.09
C ASP A 131 -31.90 -37.21 -14.30
N ARG A 132 -32.71 -38.19 -14.69
CA ARG A 132 -33.90 -38.64 -13.94
C ARG A 132 -33.59 -39.08 -12.50
N LYS A 133 -32.40 -39.66 -12.25
CA LYS A 133 -31.95 -40.05 -10.90
C LYS A 133 -31.33 -38.87 -10.14
N LYS A 134 -30.65 -37.95 -10.83
CA LYS A 134 -30.13 -36.70 -10.23
C LYS A 134 -31.26 -35.76 -9.81
N GLU A 135 -32.32 -35.68 -10.61
CA GLU A 135 -33.49 -34.83 -10.37
C GLU A 135 -34.14 -35.13 -9.01
N LYS A 136 -34.18 -36.39 -8.58
CA LYS A 136 -34.62 -36.77 -7.24
C LYS A 136 -33.82 -36.06 -6.14
N TYR A 137 -32.50 -36.08 -6.23
CA TYR A 137 -31.62 -35.42 -5.25
C TYR A 137 -31.72 -33.89 -5.31
N VAL A 138 -31.96 -33.31 -6.49
CA VAL A 138 -32.19 -31.87 -6.67
C VAL A 138 -33.52 -31.44 -6.05
N LYS A 139 -34.61 -32.17 -6.30
CA LYS A 139 -35.93 -31.90 -5.71
C LYS A 139 -35.91 -32.02 -4.18
N ASP A 140 -35.24 -33.05 -3.65
CA ASP A 140 -35.08 -33.23 -2.21
C ASP A 140 -34.29 -32.06 -1.58
N PHE A 141 -33.22 -31.59 -2.23
CA PHE A 141 -32.46 -30.43 -1.77
C PHE A 141 -33.29 -29.14 -1.77
N LEU A 142 -34.07 -28.88 -2.82
CA LEU A 142 -34.90 -27.68 -2.92
C LEU A 142 -35.96 -27.66 -1.80
N ARG A 143 -36.60 -28.81 -1.54
CA ARG A 143 -37.60 -28.96 -0.46
C ARG A 143 -36.99 -28.75 0.92
N GLU A 144 -35.85 -29.38 1.20
CA GLU A 144 -35.15 -29.20 2.49
C GLU A 144 -34.66 -27.76 2.66
N LYS A 145 -34.25 -27.10 1.57
CA LYS A 145 -33.83 -25.69 1.59
C LYS A 145 -34.98 -24.74 1.91
N GLU A 146 -36.15 -24.96 1.32
CA GLU A 146 -37.34 -24.16 1.59
C GLU A 146 -37.80 -24.35 3.04
N THR A 147 -37.82 -25.59 3.52
CA THR A 147 -38.14 -25.92 4.92
C THR A 147 -37.15 -25.30 5.91
N PHE A 148 -35.85 -25.33 5.58
CA PHE A 148 -34.80 -24.67 6.37
C PHE A 148 -35.01 -23.16 6.40
N MET A 149 -35.31 -22.53 5.26
CA MET A 149 -35.56 -21.08 5.19
C MET A 149 -36.77 -20.68 6.01
N LEU A 150 -37.87 -21.44 5.93
CA LEU A 150 -39.09 -21.18 6.71
C LEU A 150 -38.84 -21.34 8.22
N LYS A 151 -38.19 -22.43 8.65
CA LYS A 151 -37.83 -22.63 10.06
C LYS A 151 -36.85 -21.59 10.57
N PHE A 152 -35.88 -21.18 9.74
CA PHE A 152 -34.93 -20.13 10.07
C PHE A 152 -35.64 -18.78 10.26
N VAL A 153 -36.57 -18.42 9.38
CA VAL A 153 -37.36 -17.19 9.49
C VAL A 153 -38.29 -17.22 10.70
N PHE A 154 -38.88 -18.37 11.02
CA PHE A 154 -39.76 -18.55 12.17
C PHE A 154 -39.01 -18.41 13.50
N LEU A 155 -37.88 -19.13 13.67
CA LEU A 155 -37.03 -19.02 14.88
C LEU A 155 -36.49 -17.60 15.08
N ASN A 156 -36.15 -16.90 13.99
CA ASN A 156 -35.66 -15.52 14.04
C ASN A 156 -36.71 -14.50 14.50
N ARG A 157 -38.01 -14.86 14.51
CA ARG A 157 -39.09 -13.97 14.96
C ARG A 157 -39.51 -14.16 16.40
N GLN A 158 -39.24 -15.31 17.02
CA GLN A 158 -39.81 -15.66 18.33
C GLN A 158 -38.81 -15.57 19.50
N ASP A 159 -37.56 -16.02 19.37
CA ASP A 159 -36.78 -16.34 20.59
C ASP A 159 -35.53 -15.47 20.88
N HIS A 160 -35.04 -14.63 19.96
CA HIS A 160 -33.80 -13.86 20.20
C HIS A 160 -33.75 -12.48 19.51
N PRO A 161 -34.38 -11.42 20.07
CA PRO A 161 -34.29 -10.06 19.52
C PRO A 161 -32.91 -9.39 19.69
N ASP A 162 -32.14 -9.73 20.73
CA ASP A 162 -30.86 -9.09 21.10
C ASP A 162 -29.67 -9.50 20.19
N LEU A 163 -29.72 -10.72 19.61
CA LEU A 163 -28.75 -11.18 18.62
C LEU A 163 -28.81 -10.38 17.31
N LEU A 164 -29.92 -9.67 17.05
CA LEU A 164 -30.07 -8.83 15.88
C LEU A 164 -29.35 -7.48 16.02
N GLU A 165 -29.20 -6.95 17.23
CA GLU A 165 -28.66 -5.60 17.44
C GLU A 165 -27.16 -5.52 17.12
N ASN A 166 -26.41 -6.59 17.37
CA ASN A 166 -24.98 -6.67 17.04
C ASN A 166 -24.69 -7.03 15.56
N VAL A 167 -25.61 -7.71 14.87
CA VAL A 167 -25.51 -7.95 13.42
C VAL A 167 -25.96 -6.70 12.65
N ASN A 168 -27.00 -6.01 13.15
CA ASN A 168 -27.47 -4.75 12.59
C ASN A 168 -26.52 -3.58 12.86
N LYS A 169 -25.76 -3.56 13.97
CA LYS A 169 -24.70 -2.55 14.20
C LYS A 169 -23.59 -2.59 13.13
N LYS A 170 -23.32 -3.76 12.51
CA LYS A 170 -22.45 -3.87 11.32
C LYS A 170 -23.18 -3.63 9.98
N SER A 171 -24.51 -3.64 9.98
CA SER A 171 -25.36 -3.29 8.84
C SER A 171 -25.77 -1.81 8.80
N ASN A 172 -25.67 -1.11 9.93
CA ASN A 172 -26.03 0.30 10.07
C ASN A 172 -24.97 1.21 9.46
N VAL A 173 -23.78 0.70 9.14
CA VAL A 173 -22.85 1.37 8.23
C VAL A 173 -23.45 1.28 6.83
N PRO A 174 -23.80 2.40 6.18
CA PRO A 174 -24.31 2.39 4.82
C PRO A 174 -23.46 1.52 3.88
N GLU A 175 -24.09 0.76 2.97
CA GLU A 175 -23.35 -0.03 1.98
C GLU A 175 -22.61 0.89 1.01
N LYS A 176 -21.34 0.60 0.73
CA LYS A 176 -20.57 1.35 -0.28
C LYS A 176 -21.28 1.31 -1.64
N PRO A 177 -21.31 2.45 -2.36
CA PRO A 177 -21.98 2.55 -3.64
C PRO A 177 -21.32 1.63 -4.67
N LYS A 178 -22.14 1.00 -5.50
CA LYS A 178 -21.70 0.09 -6.57
C LYS A 178 -21.23 0.90 -7.78
N THR A 179 -20.23 0.40 -8.51
CA THR A 179 -19.76 1.04 -9.75
C THR A 179 -20.79 0.93 -10.88
N PRO A 180 -20.71 1.75 -11.95
CA PRO A 180 -21.63 1.65 -13.10
C PRO A 180 -21.66 0.24 -13.70
N GLN A 181 -20.48 -0.36 -13.86
CA GLN A 181 -20.35 -1.74 -14.35
C GLN A 181 -20.99 -2.76 -13.40
N GLN A 182 -20.83 -2.60 -12.08
CA GLN A 182 -21.44 -3.50 -11.10
C GLN A 182 -22.97 -3.39 -11.10
N LEU A 183 -23.51 -2.18 -11.22
CA LEU A 183 -24.95 -1.96 -11.31
C LEU A 183 -25.56 -2.59 -12.55
N TRP A 184 -24.92 -2.38 -13.70
CA TRP A 184 -25.32 -3.04 -14.93
C TRP A 184 -25.18 -4.56 -14.84
N TYR A 185 -24.05 -5.07 -14.32
CA TYR A 185 -23.84 -6.50 -14.16
C TYR A 185 -24.90 -7.14 -13.25
N CYS A 186 -25.25 -6.49 -12.13
CA CYS A 186 -26.32 -6.96 -11.25
C CYS A 186 -27.68 -6.96 -11.94
N HIS A 187 -27.97 -5.97 -12.80
CA HIS A 187 -29.19 -5.90 -13.58
C HIS A 187 -29.25 -7.03 -14.62
N GLU A 188 -28.24 -7.15 -15.46
CA GLU A 188 -28.20 -8.16 -16.52
C GLU A 188 -28.08 -9.58 -15.97
N LYS A 189 -27.36 -9.78 -14.86
CA LYS A 189 -27.29 -11.10 -14.21
C LYS A 189 -28.68 -11.59 -13.78
N LYS A 190 -29.55 -10.69 -13.30
CA LYS A 190 -30.93 -11.07 -12.95
C LYS A 190 -31.73 -11.48 -14.18
N ALA A 191 -31.61 -10.74 -15.29
CA ALA A 191 -32.26 -11.09 -16.55
C ALA A 191 -31.70 -12.40 -17.15
N PHE A 192 -30.38 -12.59 -17.10
CA PHE A 192 -29.69 -13.76 -17.61
C PHE A 192 -30.05 -15.02 -16.83
N LEU A 193 -30.09 -14.95 -15.49
CA LEU A 193 -30.53 -16.07 -14.65
C LEU A 193 -32.01 -16.41 -14.84
N LYS A 194 -32.85 -15.42 -15.15
CA LYS A 194 -34.26 -15.65 -15.50
C LYS A 194 -34.39 -16.39 -16.83
N ALA A 195 -33.54 -16.08 -17.81
CA ALA A 195 -33.54 -16.72 -19.12
C ALA A 195 -32.83 -18.08 -19.13
N ARG A 196 -31.80 -18.27 -18.30
CA ARG A 196 -31.00 -19.50 -18.16
C ARG A 196 -30.78 -19.83 -16.68
N PRO A 197 -31.74 -20.51 -16.04
CA PRO A 197 -31.65 -20.89 -14.63
C PRO A 197 -30.51 -21.87 -14.31
N ASP A 198 -30.02 -22.58 -15.34
CA ASP A 198 -29.00 -23.63 -15.29
C ASP A 198 -27.57 -23.12 -15.54
N ALA A 199 -27.40 -21.86 -15.94
CA ALA A 199 -26.10 -21.30 -16.30
C ALA A 199 -25.16 -21.17 -15.10
N THR A 200 -23.89 -21.54 -15.29
CA THR A 200 -22.87 -21.46 -14.25
C THR A 200 -22.46 -20.00 -14.00
N THR A 201 -22.15 -19.65 -12.76
CA THR A 201 -21.65 -18.32 -12.38
C THR A 201 -20.44 -17.85 -13.20
N LYS A 202 -19.60 -18.78 -13.66
CA LYS A 202 -18.46 -18.51 -14.55
C LYS A 202 -18.91 -18.04 -15.93
N ASP A 203 -19.86 -18.76 -16.53
CA ASP A 203 -20.39 -18.46 -17.88
C ASP A 203 -21.12 -17.10 -17.89
N ILE A 204 -21.84 -16.78 -16.81
CA ILE A 204 -22.51 -15.48 -16.62
C ILE A 204 -21.47 -14.36 -16.57
N LYS A 205 -20.40 -14.54 -15.80
CA LYS A 205 -19.34 -13.55 -15.65
C LYS A 205 -18.61 -13.30 -16.96
N ASP A 206 -18.28 -14.37 -17.69
CA ASP A 206 -17.54 -14.27 -18.95
C ASP A 206 -18.41 -13.68 -20.07
N SER A 207 -19.70 -14.03 -20.12
CA SER A 207 -20.65 -13.49 -21.11
C SER A 207 -20.94 -12.00 -20.88
N LEU A 208 -21.28 -11.62 -19.64
CA LEU A 208 -21.58 -10.22 -19.30
C LEU A 208 -20.31 -9.35 -19.29
N GLY A 209 -19.16 -9.91 -18.91
CA GLY A 209 -17.88 -9.21 -18.95
C GLY A 209 -17.50 -8.72 -20.35
N LYS A 210 -17.82 -9.49 -21.40
CA LYS A 210 -17.60 -9.12 -22.81
C LYS A 210 -18.60 -8.08 -23.32
N GLN A 211 -19.82 -8.05 -22.79
CA GLN A 211 -20.87 -7.14 -23.25
C GLN A 211 -20.66 -5.70 -22.72
N TRP A 212 -20.11 -5.49 -21.52
CA TRP A 212 -19.90 -4.14 -20.97
C TRP A 212 -19.01 -3.23 -21.86
N PRO A 213 -17.86 -3.69 -22.37
CA PRO A 213 -17.05 -2.95 -23.35
C PRO A 213 -17.73 -2.70 -24.71
N GLN A 214 -18.80 -3.42 -25.02
CA GLN A 214 -19.54 -3.29 -26.29
C GLN A 214 -20.82 -2.46 -26.16
N LEU A 215 -21.21 -2.05 -24.95
CA LEU A 215 -22.37 -1.18 -24.77
C LEU A 215 -22.16 0.18 -25.43
N SER A 216 -23.20 0.65 -26.12
CA SER A 216 -23.29 2.03 -26.62
C SER A 216 -23.13 3.04 -25.49
N ASP A 217 -22.54 4.18 -25.80
CA ASP A 217 -22.30 5.27 -24.84
C ASP A 217 -23.57 5.77 -24.14
N LYS A 218 -24.70 5.85 -24.84
CA LYS A 218 -26.01 6.19 -24.25
C LYS A 218 -26.46 5.20 -23.16
N LYS A 219 -26.23 3.90 -23.37
CA LYS A 219 -26.54 2.85 -22.37
C LYS A 219 -25.58 2.90 -21.19
N ARG A 220 -24.29 3.14 -21.42
CA ARG A 220 -23.31 3.32 -20.34
C ARG A 220 -23.64 4.52 -19.48
N LEU A 221 -24.00 5.65 -20.10
CA LEU A 221 -24.34 6.88 -19.41
C LEU A 221 -25.49 6.68 -18.41
N LYS A 222 -26.53 5.91 -18.78
CA LYS A 222 -27.62 5.55 -17.85
C LYS A 222 -27.10 4.95 -16.54
N TRP A 223 -26.13 4.03 -16.62
CA TRP A 223 -25.55 3.38 -15.44
C TRP A 223 -24.56 4.28 -14.70
N ILE A 224 -23.86 5.17 -15.42
CA ILE A 224 -22.99 6.19 -14.82
C ILE A 224 -23.82 7.17 -13.99
N THR A 225 -24.91 7.71 -14.53
CA THR A 225 -25.83 8.59 -13.81
C THR A 225 -26.41 7.91 -12.58
N LYS A 226 -26.87 6.66 -12.72
CA LYS A 226 -27.42 5.87 -11.60
C LYS A 226 -26.38 5.59 -10.50
N SER A 227 -25.12 5.34 -10.88
CA SER A 227 -24.01 5.14 -9.93
C SER A 227 -23.72 6.41 -9.15
N LEU A 228 -23.75 7.57 -9.80
CA LEU A 228 -23.52 8.86 -9.15
C LEU A 228 -24.65 9.23 -8.20
N GLU A 229 -25.90 8.96 -8.58
CA GLU A 229 -27.05 9.15 -7.69
C GLU A 229 -26.94 8.29 -6.43
N GLN A 230 -26.57 7.00 -6.58
CA GLN A 230 -26.32 6.13 -5.42
C GLN A 230 -25.15 6.59 -4.57
N GLN A 231 -24.10 7.15 -5.19
CA GLN A 231 -22.98 7.72 -4.46
C GLN A 231 -23.43 8.94 -3.64
N LYS A 232 -24.25 9.84 -4.20
CA LYS A 232 -24.79 11.01 -3.48
C LYS A 232 -25.65 10.58 -2.29
N LEU A 233 -26.54 9.62 -2.48
CA LEU A 233 -27.38 9.06 -1.41
C LEU A 233 -26.55 8.39 -0.31
N TYR A 234 -25.46 7.71 -0.68
CA TYR A 234 -24.53 7.12 0.28
C TYR A 234 -23.76 8.20 1.07
N GLU A 235 -23.28 9.24 0.39
CA GLU A 235 -22.58 10.36 1.04
C GLU A 235 -23.48 11.09 2.05
N GLU A 236 -24.76 11.29 1.70
CA GLU A 236 -25.77 11.86 2.60
C GLU A 236 -26.04 10.97 3.81
N LYS A 237 -26.33 9.68 3.60
CA LYS A 237 -26.51 8.71 4.69
C LYS A 237 -25.26 8.58 5.58
N MET A 238 -24.08 8.66 4.99
CA MET A 238 -22.83 8.60 5.73
C MET A 238 -22.60 9.85 6.58
N ARG A 239 -23.04 11.02 6.11
CA ARG A 239 -22.99 12.28 6.88
C ARG A 239 -23.90 12.20 8.11
N GLU A 240 -25.13 11.73 7.93
CA GLU A 240 -26.08 11.49 9.02
C GLU A 240 -25.51 10.46 10.03
N PHE A 241 -24.92 9.37 9.54
CA PHE A 241 -24.32 8.34 10.38
C PHE A 241 -23.13 8.85 11.21
N ILE A 242 -22.27 9.71 10.63
CA ILE A 242 -21.14 10.31 11.36
C ILE A 242 -21.63 11.29 12.43
N GLN A 243 -22.69 12.04 12.14
CA GLN A 243 -23.32 12.93 13.12
C GLN A 243 -23.91 12.15 14.30
N GLN A 244 -24.45 10.95 14.06
CA GLN A 244 -25.04 10.08 15.08
C GLN A 244 -24.01 9.26 15.87
N HIS A 245 -22.78 9.07 15.34
CA HIS A 245 -21.73 8.27 15.98
C HIS A 245 -20.36 8.99 16.02
N PRO A 246 -20.18 10.02 16.86
CA PRO A 246 -18.92 10.79 16.96
C PRO A 246 -17.71 9.96 17.41
N GLU A 247 -17.95 8.84 18.12
CA GLU A 247 -16.95 7.93 18.69
C GLU A 247 -16.19 7.09 17.63
N MET A 248 -16.73 6.96 16.42
CA MET A 248 -16.22 6.05 15.37
C MET A 248 -15.05 6.62 14.53
N ASN A 249 -14.58 7.85 14.80
CA ASN A 249 -13.37 8.46 14.19
C ASN A 249 -13.23 8.23 12.66
N MET A 250 -14.34 8.27 11.91
CA MET A 250 -14.34 8.08 10.44
C MET A 250 -14.10 9.42 9.74
N THR A 251 -12.90 9.61 9.18
CA THR A 251 -12.52 10.85 8.47
C THR A 251 -13.22 10.98 7.11
N GLU A 252 -13.68 12.19 6.78
CA GLU A 252 -14.43 12.55 5.55
C GLU A 252 -13.73 12.08 4.25
N GLY A 253 -12.39 12.06 4.25
CA GLY A 253 -11.59 11.53 3.12
C GLY A 253 -11.71 10.02 2.87
N ASN A 254 -12.28 9.22 3.79
CA ASN A 254 -12.57 7.81 3.54
C ASN A 254 -13.89 7.58 2.78
N ILE A 255 -14.78 8.57 2.79
CA ILE A 255 -16.15 8.52 2.25
C ILE A 255 -16.16 8.91 0.76
N VAL A 256 -15.40 9.95 0.39
CA VAL A 256 -15.45 10.60 -0.94
C VAL A 256 -14.59 9.89 -2.00
N LYS A 257 -14.57 8.56 -2.02
CA LYS A 257 -13.86 7.81 -3.09
C LYS A 257 -14.76 7.67 -4.31
N SER A 258 -14.45 8.44 -5.37
CA SER A 258 -15.14 8.39 -6.67
C SER A 258 -15.36 6.95 -7.17
N THR A 259 -16.61 6.61 -7.47
CA THR A 259 -17.00 5.31 -8.04
C THR A 259 -16.72 5.16 -9.53
N LEU A 260 -16.49 6.28 -10.22
CA LEU A 260 -16.27 6.32 -11.68
C LEU A 260 -14.80 6.15 -12.08
N THR A 261 -14.58 5.44 -13.18
CA THR A 261 -13.31 5.40 -13.90
C THR A 261 -13.06 6.68 -14.72
N LYS A 262 -11.81 6.90 -15.17
CA LYS A 262 -11.44 8.05 -16.00
C LYS A 262 -12.26 8.13 -17.31
N ALA A 263 -12.50 6.98 -17.95
CA ALA A 263 -13.26 6.91 -19.20
C ALA A 263 -14.76 7.19 -18.99
N GLU A 264 -15.35 6.66 -17.92
CA GLU A 264 -16.76 6.93 -17.56
C GLU A 264 -16.98 8.41 -17.21
N ARG A 265 -16.02 9.03 -16.52
CA ARG A 265 -16.05 10.46 -16.22
C ARG A 265 -16.01 11.31 -17.49
N GLN A 266 -15.06 11.03 -18.39
CA GLN A 266 -14.97 11.71 -19.68
C GLN A 266 -16.24 11.53 -20.53
N LEU A 267 -16.85 10.35 -20.49
CA LEU A 267 -18.12 10.12 -21.19
C LEU A 267 -19.25 10.97 -20.61
N LYS A 268 -19.32 11.11 -19.29
CA LYS A 268 -20.31 11.98 -18.64
C LYS A 268 -20.05 13.45 -18.96
N ASP A 269 -18.80 13.91 -18.85
CA ASP A 269 -18.42 15.30 -19.12
C ASP A 269 -18.78 15.72 -20.55
N LYS A 270 -18.53 14.83 -21.54
CA LYS A 270 -18.94 15.04 -22.94
C LYS A 270 -20.45 15.19 -23.10
N PHE A 271 -21.24 14.43 -22.36
CA PHE A 271 -22.71 14.49 -22.46
C PHE A 271 -23.29 15.71 -21.75
N ASP A 272 -22.69 16.13 -20.63
CA ASP A 272 -23.08 17.35 -19.91
C ASP A 272 -22.69 18.64 -20.67
N GLY A 273 -22.09 18.52 -21.87
CA GLY A 273 -21.61 19.66 -22.65
C GLY A 273 -20.42 20.37 -22.00
N ARG A 274 -19.74 19.71 -21.05
CA ARG A 274 -18.59 20.30 -20.37
C ARG A 274 -17.42 20.37 -21.36
N PRO A 275 -16.82 21.55 -21.56
CA PRO A 275 -15.77 21.67 -22.55
C PRO A 275 -14.55 20.82 -22.16
N ASP A 276 -13.92 20.20 -23.15
CA ASP A 276 -12.70 19.42 -22.96
C ASP A 276 -11.59 20.31 -22.38
N LYS A 277 -10.73 19.73 -21.53
CA LYS A 277 -9.61 20.47 -20.93
C LYS A 277 -8.82 21.20 -22.01
N PRO A 278 -8.59 22.53 -21.88
CA PRO A 278 -7.88 23.28 -22.89
C PRO A 278 -6.47 22.70 -23.05
N PRO A 279 -5.92 22.67 -24.28
CA PRO A 279 -4.55 22.25 -24.50
C PRO A 279 -3.58 23.07 -23.63
N SER A 280 -2.57 22.40 -23.05
CA SER A 280 -1.75 22.99 -21.98
C SER A 280 -0.60 23.91 -22.45
N ASN A 281 -0.39 24.02 -23.76
CA ASN A 281 0.75 24.66 -24.40
C ASN A 281 0.37 24.98 -25.86
N GLY A 282 0.94 26.05 -26.45
CA GLY A 282 0.83 26.35 -27.88
C GLY A 282 1.15 25.15 -28.81
N TYR A 283 2.13 24.30 -28.46
CA TYR A 283 2.38 23.06 -29.22
C TYR A 283 1.19 22.09 -29.19
N SER A 284 0.56 21.93 -28.02
CA SER A 284 -0.61 21.06 -27.86
C SER A 284 -1.83 21.62 -28.60
N MET A 285 -2.00 22.95 -28.64
CA MET A 285 -3.02 23.62 -29.47
C MET A 285 -2.82 23.31 -30.96
N PHE A 286 -1.60 23.52 -31.45
CA PHE A 286 -1.23 23.20 -32.83
C PHE A 286 -1.47 21.72 -33.17
N CYS A 287 -1.09 20.82 -32.26
CA CYS A 287 -1.32 19.39 -32.42
C CYS A 287 -2.81 19.06 -32.48
N ALA A 288 -3.67 19.72 -31.69
CA ALA A 288 -5.11 19.51 -31.71
C ALA A 288 -5.75 19.99 -33.03
N GLU A 289 -5.35 21.17 -33.52
CA GLU A 289 -5.81 21.76 -34.79
C GLU A 289 -5.37 20.95 -36.01
N LEU A 290 -4.15 20.42 -35.98
CA LEU A 290 -3.62 19.58 -37.03
C LEU A 290 -4.20 18.16 -36.98
N MET A 291 -4.52 17.64 -35.79
CA MET A 291 -5.20 16.35 -35.65
C MET A 291 -6.67 16.40 -36.09
N SER A 292 -7.36 17.54 -35.95
CA SER A 292 -8.75 17.69 -36.39
C SER A 292 -8.89 17.79 -37.92
N SER A 293 -7.86 18.28 -38.60
CA SER A 293 -7.81 18.40 -40.08
C SER A 293 -7.39 17.11 -40.80
N MET A 294 -6.68 16.18 -40.13
CA MET A 294 -6.21 14.92 -40.74
C MET A 294 -6.89 13.70 -40.10
N LYS A 295 -8.14 13.41 -40.47
CA LYS A 295 -8.91 12.29 -39.87
C LYS A 295 -8.49 10.91 -40.39
N ASP A 296 -7.91 10.84 -41.60
CA ASP A 296 -7.65 9.58 -42.31
C ASP A 296 -6.27 8.96 -42.02
N VAL A 297 -5.40 9.66 -41.29
CA VAL A 297 -4.05 9.21 -40.95
C VAL A 297 -4.04 8.59 -39.54
N PRO A 298 -3.40 7.43 -39.30
CA PRO A 298 -3.32 6.81 -37.97
C PRO A 298 -2.78 7.76 -36.87
N SER A 299 -3.32 7.67 -35.65
CA SER A 299 -3.02 8.63 -34.57
C SER A 299 -1.54 8.74 -34.19
N THR A 300 -0.78 7.65 -34.34
CA THR A 300 0.66 7.61 -34.10
C THR A 300 1.43 8.42 -35.15
N GLU A 301 1.04 8.30 -36.41
CA GLU A 301 1.60 9.06 -37.53
C GLU A 301 1.20 10.54 -37.46
N ARG A 302 -0.05 10.85 -37.09
CA ARG A 302 -0.49 12.23 -36.86
C ARG A 302 0.41 12.96 -35.86
N MET A 303 0.77 12.29 -34.76
CA MET A 303 1.64 12.88 -33.74
C MET A 303 3.07 13.14 -34.26
N VAL A 304 3.61 12.25 -35.10
CA VAL A 304 4.91 12.44 -35.77
C VAL A 304 4.84 13.63 -36.73
N MET A 305 3.79 13.72 -37.54
CA MET A 305 3.55 14.83 -38.48
C MET A 305 3.40 16.17 -37.74
N CYS A 306 2.70 16.19 -36.60
CA CYS A 306 2.62 17.38 -35.75
C CYS A 306 4.00 17.82 -35.25
N SER A 307 4.85 16.89 -34.84
CA SER A 307 6.20 17.22 -34.37
C SER A 307 7.11 17.75 -35.49
N GLN A 308 6.97 17.23 -36.72
CA GLN A 308 7.73 17.65 -37.88
C GLN A 308 7.29 19.04 -38.36
N ARG A 309 5.97 19.25 -38.52
CA ARG A 309 5.43 20.56 -38.93
C ARG A 309 5.71 21.64 -37.89
N TRP A 310 5.62 21.33 -36.59
CA TRP A 310 5.97 22.28 -35.55
C TRP A 310 7.44 22.74 -35.60
N LYS A 311 8.37 21.86 -36.02
CA LYS A 311 9.77 22.25 -36.19
C LYS A 311 9.96 23.24 -37.34
N LEU A 312 9.18 23.10 -38.41
CA LEU A 312 9.23 23.95 -39.59
C LEU A 312 8.54 25.31 -39.40
N LEU A 313 7.65 25.46 -38.43
CA LEU A 313 7.03 26.75 -38.10
C LEU A 313 8.06 27.77 -37.62
N THR A 314 7.87 29.01 -38.05
CA THR A 314 8.62 30.18 -37.58
C THR A 314 8.34 30.47 -36.10
N GLN A 315 9.22 31.24 -35.46
CA GLN A 315 9.07 31.62 -34.06
C GLN A 315 7.81 32.48 -33.83
N SER A 316 7.46 33.36 -34.78
CA SER A 316 6.25 34.19 -34.71
C SER A 316 4.97 33.36 -34.76
N GLU A 317 4.93 32.31 -35.60
CA GLU A 317 3.80 31.38 -35.66
C GLU A 317 3.66 30.57 -34.37
N LYS A 318 4.77 30.09 -33.81
CA LYS A 318 4.79 29.39 -32.51
C LYS A 318 4.26 30.27 -31.38
N GLU A 319 4.65 31.54 -31.37
CA GLU A 319 4.18 32.54 -30.40
C GLU A 319 2.69 32.86 -30.59
N ALA A 320 2.19 32.91 -31.83
CA ALA A 320 0.77 33.07 -32.11
C ALA A 320 -0.06 31.89 -31.56
N TYR A 321 0.44 30.65 -31.69
CA TYR A 321 -0.20 29.47 -31.09
C TYR A 321 -0.13 29.49 -29.56
N GLN A 322 0.98 29.96 -28.97
CA GLN A 322 1.12 30.14 -27.53
C GLN A 322 0.13 31.19 -26.99
N LYS A 323 0.01 32.34 -27.66
CA LYS A 323 -0.95 33.40 -27.31
C LYS A 323 -2.39 32.95 -27.43
N ARG A 324 -2.74 32.18 -28.47
CA ARG A 324 -4.08 31.55 -28.59
C ARG A 324 -4.34 30.53 -27.48
N CYS A 325 -3.35 29.74 -27.10
CA CYS A 325 -3.45 28.81 -25.98
C CYS A 325 -3.72 29.54 -24.65
N GLU A 326 -3.01 30.65 -24.41
CA GLU A 326 -3.19 31.49 -23.23
C GLU A 326 -4.55 32.17 -23.21
N GLN A 327 -5.02 32.68 -24.35
CA GLN A 327 -6.37 33.24 -24.50
C GLN A 327 -7.45 32.20 -24.20
N VAL A 328 -7.34 31.00 -24.80
CA VAL A 328 -8.31 29.91 -24.55
C VAL A 328 -8.27 29.47 -23.08
N CYS A 329 -7.08 29.33 -22.49
CA CYS A 329 -6.92 29.03 -21.07
C CYS A 329 -7.55 30.11 -20.18
N ASN A 330 -7.34 31.39 -20.50
CA ASN A 330 -7.91 32.53 -19.77
C ASN A 330 -9.43 32.63 -19.93
N THR A 331 -10.00 32.30 -21.09
CA THR A 331 -11.47 32.23 -21.27
C THR A 331 -12.09 31.03 -20.57
N PHE A 332 -11.33 29.95 -20.38
CA PHE A 332 -11.75 28.78 -19.61
C PHE A 332 -11.73 29.02 -18.08
N ILE A 333 -11.11 30.12 -17.63
CA ILE A 333 -10.87 30.43 -16.21
C ILE A 333 -12.07 31.11 -15.50
N ILE A 334 -13.26 31.15 -16.10
CA ILE A 334 -14.47 31.63 -15.41
C ILE A 334 -15.41 30.48 -15.07
N SER A 335 -15.09 29.78 -13.98
CA SER A 335 -16.05 29.24 -13.02
C SER A 335 -15.24 28.74 -11.82
N GLU A 336 -15.25 29.50 -10.72
CA GLU A 336 -14.54 29.15 -9.46
C GLU A 336 -14.93 27.76 -8.94
N GLU A 337 -16.14 27.29 -9.28
CA GLU A 337 -16.66 25.95 -8.99
C GLU A 337 -15.86 24.84 -9.69
N GLU A 338 -15.34 25.09 -10.89
CA GLU A 338 -14.52 24.14 -11.64
C GLU A 338 -13.14 23.97 -11.02
N GLN A 339 -12.53 25.07 -10.55
CA GLN A 339 -11.23 25.04 -9.89
C GLN A 339 -11.28 24.30 -8.55
N HIS A 340 -12.31 24.57 -7.73
CA HIS A 340 -12.49 23.89 -6.45
C HIS A 340 -12.71 22.38 -6.62
N ARG A 341 -13.40 21.97 -7.70
CA ARG A 341 -13.60 20.55 -8.04
C ARG A 341 -12.32 19.88 -8.56
N ILE A 342 -11.58 20.51 -9.49
CA ILE A 342 -10.34 19.93 -10.01
C ILE A 342 -9.27 19.79 -8.90
N LEU A 343 -9.20 20.76 -7.97
CA LEU A 343 -8.26 20.73 -6.85
C LEU A 343 -8.61 19.65 -5.81
N SER A 344 -9.89 19.47 -5.48
CA SER A 344 -10.35 18.39 -4.60
C SER A 344 -10.17 17.01 -5.24
N GLU A 345 -10.35 16.89 -6.56
CA GLU A 345 -10.16 15.65 -7.33
C GLU A 345 -8.67 15.25 -7.49
N GLN A 346 -7.75 16.20 -7.70
CA GLN A 346 -6.30 15.92 -7.74
C GLN A 346 -5.77 15.37 -6.40
N LYS A 347 -6.36 15.82 -5.28
CA LYS A 347 -5.98 15.40 -3.93
C LYS A 347 -6.34 13.92 -3.66
N MET A 348 -7.38 13.40 -4.31
CA MET A 348 -7.90 12.04 -4.11
C MET A 348 -7.34 10.98 -5.08
N GLY A 349 -6.79 11.38 -6.23
CA GLY A 349 -6.25 10.46 -7.24
C GLY A 349 -4.82 9.93 -7.00
N SER A 350 -4.09 10.47 -6.01
CA SER A 350 -2.66 10.15 -5.80
C SER A 350 -2.39 8.99 -4.83
N PHE A 351 -3.42 8.44 -4.16
CA PHE A 351 -3.25 7.34 -3.20
C PHE A 351 -3.85 6.02 -3.72
N LYS A 352 -3.11 5.32 -4.58
CA LYS A 352 -2.93 3.85 -4.64
C LYS A 352 -2.45 3.42 -6.03
N LYS A 353 -1.18 3.03 -6.12
CA LYS A 353 -0.73 2.07 -7.14
C LYS A 353 0.32 1.15 -6.53
N GLY A 354 -0.09 -0.08 -6.20
CA GLY A 354 0.77 -1.18 -5.82
C GLY A 354 0.28 -2.46 -6.45
N GLY A 355 1.16 -3.15 -7.20
CA GLY A 355 1.03 -4.57 -7.53
C GLY A 355 0.92 -4.98 -9.01
N GLY A 356 2.07 -5.15 -9.68
CA GLY A 356 2.39 -6.35 -10.50
C GLY A 356 2.18 -6.34 -12.03
N GLY A 357 3.29 -6.41 -12.79
CA GLY A 357 3.37 -7.21 -14.04
C GLY A 357 3.88 -6.56 -15.35
N SER A 358 5.16 -6.78 -15.66
CA SER A 358 5.82 -6.94 -17.00
C SER A 358 5.87 -5.80 -18.05
N SER A 359 7.11 -5.54 -18.51
CA SER A 359 7.72 -4.49 -19.37
C SER A 359 7.35 -4.52 -20.90
N PRO A 360 7.92 -3.67 -21.81
CA PRO A 360 8.96 -2.61 -21.66
C PRO A 360 8.72 -1.26 -22.39
N ALA A 361 9.59 -0.29 -22.05
CA ALA A 361 10.05 0.87 -22.84
C ALA A 361 9.12 2.09 -23.03
N SER A 362 9.35 3.14 -22.21
CA SER A 362 9.64 4.50 -22.71
C SER A 362 10.05 5.44 -21.55
N LYS A 363 11.19 6.11 -21.76
CA LYS A 363 11.82 7.06 -20.83
C LYS A 363 10.86 8.20 -20.47
N LYS A 364 10.46 8.29 -19.20
CA LYS A 364 9.74 9.45 -18.65
C LYS A 364 10.73 10.42 -17.99
N LYS A 365 10.93 11.59 -18.60
CA LYS A 365 11.52 12.76 -17.94
C LYS A 365 10.56 13.24 -16.85
N ASN A 366 11.09 13.39 -15.64
CA ASN A 366 10.34 13.76 -14.45
C ASN A 366 10.30 15.30 -14.34
N SER A 367 9.11 15.90 -14.42
CA SER A 367 8.89 17.30 -14.06
C SER A 367 8.79 17.41 -12.53
N LYS A 368 9.79 18.04 -11.91
CA LYS A 368 9.86 18.31 -10.47
C LYS A 368 8.72 19.26 -10.06
N ALA A 369 7.79 18.76 -9.26
CA ALA A 369 6.97 19.59 -8.37
C ALA A 369 7.85 20.10 -7.21
N LYS A 370 7.62 21.36 -6.83
CA LYS A 370 8.34 22.11 -5.79
C LYS A 370 8.30 21.38 -4.43
N SER A 371 9.47 21.05 -3.90
CA SER A 371 9.71 20.94 -2.47
C SER A 371 10.61 22.12 -2.07
N SER A 372 10.16 22.92 -1.13
CA SER A 372 10.91 24.01 -0.50
C SER A 372 12.14 23.46 0.22
N THR A 373 13.30 23.64 -0.38
CA THR A 373 14.60 23.73 0.29
C THR A 373 15.46 24.60 -0.61
N GLU A 374 16.08 25.61 -0.02
CA GLU A 374 16.72 26.75 -0.66
C GLU A 374 17.57 26.36 -1.87
N LYS A 375 17.01 26.60 -3.06
CA LYS A 375 17.78 26.91 -4.24
C LYS A 375 17.75 28.43 -4.38
N PRO A 376 18.85 29.09 -4.79
CA PRO A 376 18.78 30.50 -5.16
C PRO A 376 17.65 30.66 -6.18
N LYS A 377 16.65 31.48 -5.85
CA LYS A 377 15.65 31.91 -6.83
C LYS A 377 16.42 32.62 -7.97
N PRO A 378 15.99 32.50 -9.24
CA PRO A 378 16.63 33.23 -10.34
C PRO A 378 16.68 34.73 -10.01
N PRO A 379 17.68 35.48 -10.52
CA PRO A 379 17.86 36.89 -10.19
C PRO A 379 16.58 37.66 -10.47
N VAL A 380 16.17 38.37 -9.43
CA VAL A 380 14.94 39.14 -9.35
C VAL A 380 15.04 40.34 -10.30
N SER A 381 14.05 40.53 -11.16
CA SER A 381 14.02 41.66 -12.12
C SER A 381 14.07 43.01 -11.39
N ALA A 382 14.71 44.04 -11.99
CA ALA A 382 14.83 45.39 -11.43
C ALA A 382 13.50 45.97 -10.86
N MET A 383 12.38 45.70 -11.54
CA MET A 383 11.04 46.09 -11.09
C MET A 383 10.65 45.42 -9.75
N PHE A 384 10.99 44.14 -9.59
CA PHE A 384 10.66 43.42 -8.38
C PHE A 384 11.57 43.83 -7.21
N ILE A 385 12.85 44.14 -7.47
CA ILE A 385 13.76 44.75 -6.48
C ILE A 385 13.17 46.07 -5.96
N PHE A 386 12.66 46.91 -6.87
CA PHE A 386 11.97 48.14 -6.50
C PHE A 386 10.70 47.86 -5.68
N SER A 387 9.90 46.86 -6.09
CA SER A 387 8.67 46.51 -5.39
C SER A 387 8.95 45.99 -3.97
N GLU A 388 10.00 45.20 -3.74
CA GLU A 388 10.36 44.72 -2.40
C GLU A 388 10.78 45.88 -1.48
N GLU A 389 11.46 46.91 -1.99
CA GLU A 389 11.87 48.07 -1.20
C GLU A 389 10.69 48.99 -0.83
N LYS A 390 9.75 49.20 -1.76
CA LYS A 390 8.67 50.18 -1.61
C LYS A 390 7.37 49.62 -1.05
N ARG A 391 7.11 48.32 -1.25
CA ARG A 391 5.89 47.66 -0.77
C ARG A 391 5.67 47.79 0.75
N PRO A 392 6.66 47.56 1.64
CA PRO A 392 6.41 47.70 3.09
C PRO A 392 6.09 49.15 3.49
N LYS A 393 6.70 50.14 2.82
CA LYS A 393 6.43 51.57 3.07
C LYS A 393 5.01 51.96 2.65
N LEU A 394 4.59 51.51 1.47
CA LEU A 394 3.24 51.77 0.97
C LEU A 394 2.16 50.99 1.73
N GLN A 395 2.47 49.78 2.22
CA GLN A 395 1.57 49.01 3.08
C GLN A 395 1.36 49.70 4.43
N GLN A 396 2.38 50.39 4.95
CA GLN A 396 2.30 51.15 6.19
C GLN A 396 1.53 52.47 6.02
N GLU A 397 1.70 53.16 4.89
CA GLU A 397 0.99 54.42 4.59
C GLU A 397 -0.47 54.20 4.15
N ARG A 398 -0.78 53.01 3.63
CA ARG A 398 -2.10 52.63 3.11
C ARG A 398 -2.45 51.21 3.54
N SER A 399 -2.64 51.03 4.86
CA SER A 399 -3.06 49.77 5.47
C SER A 399 -4.38 49.21 4.94
N ASP A 400 -5.16 50.06 4.28
CA ASP A 400 -6.55 49.82 3.89
C ASP A 400 -6.66 49.22 2.47
N LEU A 401 -5.55 49.21 1.71
CA LEU A 401 -5.52 48.71 0.33
C LEU A 401 -5.23 47.20 0.29
N SER A 402 -5.89 46.52 -0.64
CA SER A 402 -5.62 45.10 -0.89
C SER A 402 -4.25 44.88 -1.54
N ASP A 403 -3.67 43.70 -1.30
CA ASP A 403 -2.36 43.30 -1.82
C ASP A 403 -2.25 43.40 -3.36
N MET A 404 -3.39 43.21 -4.05
CA MET A 404 -3.49 43.32 -5.50
C MET A 404 -3.53 44.78 -5.99
N GLU A 405 -4.15 45.69 -5.24
CA GLU A 405 -4.14 47.12 -5.53
C GLU A 405 -2.77 47.74 -5.25
N LEU A 406 -2.12 47.32 -4.17
CA LEU A 406 -0.75 47.72 -3.84
C LEU A 406 0.23 47.31 -4.94
N THR A 407 0.09 46.09 -5.48
CA THR A 407 0.90 45.60 -6.61
C THR A 407 0.68 46.45 -7.88
N ARG A 408 -0.57 46.84 -8.18
CA ARG A 408 -0.89 47.70 -9.32
C ARG A 408 -0.35 49.13 -9.13
N LEU A 409 -0.42 49.67 -7.91
CA LEU A 409 0.12 50.98 -7.58
C LEU A 409 1.65 51.01 -7.73
N LEU A 410 2.34 49.98 -7.23
CA LEU A 410 3.78 49.80 -7.39
C LEU A 410 4.20 49.73 -8.87
N ALA A 411 3.42 49.06 -9.71
CA ALA A 411 3.66 49.01 -11.16
C ALA A 411 3.51 50.38 -11.85
N ARG A 412 2.53 51.18 -11.43
CA ARG A 412 2.38 52.58 -11.92
C ARG A 412 3.56 53.44 -11.47
N MET A 413 3.90 53.40 -10.18
CA MET A 413 5.03 54.13 -9.62
C MET A 413 6.35 53.76 -10.30
N TRP A 414 6.56 52.49 -10.64
CA TRP A 414 7.73 52.07 -11.41
C TRP A 414 7.74 52.66 -12.82
N ASN A 415 6.62 52.67 -13.52
CA ASN A 415 6.54 53.24 -14.87
C ASN A 415 6.81 54.75 -14.85
N GLU A 416 6.37 55.45 -13.81
CA GLU A 416 6.58 56.89 -13.57
C GLU A 416 7.99 57.25 -13.08
N LEU A 417 8.80 56.28 -12.63
CA LEU A 417 10.20 56.55 -12.28
C LEU A 417 11.00 57.02 -13.49
N SER A 418 11.84 58.03 -13.28
CA SER A 418 12.81 58.47 -14.26
C SER A 418 13.84 57.37 -14.58
N ASP A 419 14.40 57.41 -15.79
CA ASP A 419 15.35 56.40 -16.25
C ASP A 419 16.59 56.33 -15.34
N LYS A 420 17.05 57.45 -14.80
CA LYS A 420 18.14 57.51 -13.80
C LYS A 420 17.83 56.70 -12.53
N LYS A 421 16.57 56.72 -12.06
CA LYS A 421 16.15 55.94 -10.88
C LYS A 421 15.98 54.46 -11.23
N LYS A 422 15.45 54.15 -12.42
CA LYS A 422 15.35 52.77 -12.94
C LYS A 422 16.72 52.13 -13.15
N GLU A 423 17.70 52.90 -13.60
CA GLU A 423 19.08 52.47 -13.84
C GLU A 423 19.77 51.97 -12.57
N LYS A 424 19.52 52.63 -11.42
CA LYS A 424 19.98 52.14 -10.11
C LYS A 424 19.54 50.69 -9.86
N TYR A 425 18.26 50.38 -10.10
CA TYR A 425 17.71 49.03 -9.89
C TYR A 425 18.16 48.03 -10.96
N LYS A 426 18.40 48.47 -12.21
CA LYS A 426 19.01 47.64 -13.27
C LYS A 426 20.45 47.25 -12.94
N ASN A 427 21.24 48.15 -12.37
CA ASN A 427 22.61 47.86 -11.92
C ASN A 427 22.61 46.87 -10.75
N LEU A 428 21.67 47.02 -9.81
CA LEU A 428 21.44 46.04 -8.73
C LEU A 428 21.05 44.66 -9.27
N GLU A 429 20.17 44.58 -10.26
CA GLU A 429 19.81 43.31 -10.94
C GLU A 429 21.04 42.64 -11.60
N MET A 430 21.87 43.42 -12.30
CA MET A 430 23.09 42.89 -12.94
C MET A 430 24.09 42.35 -11.91
N THR A 431 24.29 43.06 -10.80
CA THR A 431 25.19 42.62 -9.72
C THR A 431 24.70 41.34 -9.06
N LEU A 432 23.41 41.27 -8.70
CA LEU A 432 22.80 40.08 -8.10
C LEU A 432 22.80 38.88 -9.06
N LYS A 433 22.63 39.13 -10.37
CA LYS A 433 22.75 38.10 -11.41
C LYS A 433 24.17 37.56 -11.52
N ALA A 434 25.18 38.43 -11.54
CA ALA A 434 26.59 38.03 -11.59
C ALA A 434 27.00 37.23 -10.34
N GLU A 435 26.50 37.62 -9.16
CA GLU A 435 26.71 36.91 -7.90
C GLU A 435 26.04 35.53 -7.90
N SER A 436 24.80 35.43 -8.41
CA SER A 436 24.10 34.15 -8.56
C SER A 436 24.79 33.19 -9.55
N GLU A 437 25.42 33.72 -10.60
CA GLU A 437 26.15 32.92 -11.58
C GLU A 437 27.47 32.38 -11.00
N LYS A 438 28.19 33.20 -10.23
CA LYS A 438 29.36 32.77 -9.46
C LYS A 438 28.98 31.70 -8.43
N GLN A 439 27.92 31.93 -7.66
CA GLN A 439 27.39 30.94 -6.71
C GLN A 439 26.96 29.63 -7.40
N SER A 440 26.41 29.69 -8.62
CA SER A 440 26.03 28.51 -9.40
C SER A 440 27.23 27.69 -9.90
N LYS A 441 28.38 28.35 -10.14
CA LYS A 441 29.64 27.69 -10.51
C LYS A 441 30.27 27.03 -9.28
N ASP A 442 30.19 27.67 -8.12
CA ASP A 442 30.67 27.12 -6.85
C ASP A 442 29.77 25.96 -6.34
N ASP A 443 28.45 26.03 -6.54
CA ASP A 443 27.53 24.94 -6.19
C ASP A 443 27.65 23.71 -7.10
N LYS A 444 28.16 23.86 -8.34
CA LYS A 444 28.52 22.71 -9.18
C LYS A 444 29.69 21.90 -8.59
N GLY A 445 30.55 22.52 -7.79
CA GLY A 445 31.61 21.85 -7.05
C GLY A 445 31.13 21.10 -5.80
N LYS A 446 29.88 21.30 -5.36
CA LYS A 446 29.33 20.70 -4.14
C LYS A 446 28.54 19.41 -4.37
N LEU A 447 28.21 19.03 -5.60
CA LEU A 447 27.48 17.79 -5.88
C LEU A 447 28.42 16.70 -6.38
N PRO A 448 28.31 15.46 -5.87
CA PRO A 448 29.04 14.31 -6.40
C PRO A 448 28.85 14.17 -7.92
N GLU A 449 29.94 13.94 -8.66
CA GLU A 449 29.87 13.75 -10.11
C GLU A 449 28.99 12.54 -10.46
N THR A 450 28.07 12.69 -11.41
CA THR A 450 27.19 11.59 -11.84
C THR A 450 27.99 10.37 -12.29
N PRO A 451 27.53 9.15 -11.98
CA PRO A 451 28.29 7.94 -12.24
C PRO A 451 28.41 7.71 -13.74
N LYS A 452 29.63 7.38 -14.18
CA LYS A 452 29.98 7.17 -15.58
C LYS A 452 29.68 5.74 -16.00
N THR A 453 29.22 5.58 -17.23
CA THR A 453 29.00 4.27 -17.85
C THR A 453 30.32 3.59 -18.20
N ALA A 454 30.30 2.26 -18.37
CA ALA A 454 31.49 1.50 -18.76
C ALA A 454 32.14 2.03 -20.06
N GLN A 455 31.30 2.46 -21.01
CA GLN A 455 31.74 3.07 -22.26
C GLN A 455 32.44 4.41 -22.03
N GLU A 456 31.89 5.28 -21.17
CA GLU A 456 32.46 6.59 -20.87
C GLU A 456 33.79 6.49 -20.11
N ILE A 457 33.92 5.54 -19.18
CA ILE A 457 35.17 5.28 -18.46
C ILE A 457 36.24 4.77 -19.43
N TRP A 458 35.89 3.85 -20.32
CA TRP A 458 36.81 3.39 -21.36
C TRP A 458 37.20 4.53 -22.31
N GLN A 459 36.24 5.30 -22.82
CA GLN A 459 36.50 6.45 -23.68
C GLN A 459 37.44 7.44 -23.00
N GLN A 460 37.24 7.76 -21.71
CA GLN A 460 38.16 8.63 -20.96
C GLN A 460 39.58 8.08 -20.87
N SER A 461 39.75 6.77 -20.79
CA SER A 461 41.09 6.16 -20.74
C SER A 461 41.84 6.19 -22.07
N VAL A 462 41.13 6.26 -23.20
CA VAL A 462 41.74 6.20 -24.55
C VAL A 462 41.62 7.51 -25.33
N ILE A 463 40.92 8.52 -24.80
CA ILE A 463 40.62 9.76 -25.55
C ILE A 463 41.89 10.52 -25.95
N GLY A 464 42.97 10.46 -25.16
CA GLY A 464 44.25 11.06 -25.52
C GLY A 464 44.84 10.47 -26.80
N ASP A 465 44.91 9.14 -26.88
CA ASP A 465 45.44 8.42 -28.04
C ASP A 465 44.60 8.65 -29.29
N TYR A 466 43.27 8.63 -29.13
CA TYR A 466 42.36 8.88 -30.26
C TYR A 466 42.41 10.35 -30.72
N LEU A 467 42.54 11.31 -29.82
CA LEU A 467 42.71 12.72 -30.22
C LEU A 467 44.02 12.94 -30.98
N ALA A 468 45.11 12.30 -30.55
CA ALA A 468 46.40 12.34 -31.26
C ALA A 468 46.27 11.72 -32.66
N ARG A 469 45.61 10.55 -32.78
CA ARG A 469 45.37 9.87 -34.07
C ARG A 469 44.52 10.68 -35.04
N PHE A 470 43.57 11.48 -34.54
CA PHE A 470 42.65 12.27 -35.34
C PHE A 470 43.00 13.77 -35.38
N LYS A 471 44.26 14.16 -35.14
CA LYS A 471 44.74 15.56 -35.21
C LYS A 471 43.86 16.54 -34.40
N ASN A 472 43.49 16.15 -33.17
CA ASN A 472 42.58 16.89 -32.28
C ASN A 472 41.13 17.08 -32.80
N ASP A 473 40.71 16.36 -33.84
CA ASP A 473 39.31 16.30 -34.26
C ASP A 473 38.50 15.45 -33.26
N ARG A 474 37.91 16.13 -32.28
CA ARG A 474 37.12 15.51 -31.20
C ARG A 474 35.92 14.73 -31.73
N GLY A 475 35.32 15.13 -32.85
CA GLY A 475 34.17 14.47 -33.44
C GLY A 475 34.54 13.14 -34.10
N LYS A 476 35.63 13.11 -34.87
CA LYS A 476 36.14 11.86 -35.48
C LYS A 476 36.70 10.91 -34.44
N ALA A 477 37.43 11.42 -33.45
CA ALA A 477 37.92 10.63 -32.32
C ALA A 477 36.78 9.94 -31.57
N GLN A 478 35.69 10.65 -31.27
CA GLN A 478 34.52 10.06 -30.61
C GLN A 478 33.84 8.96 -31.41
N LYS A 479 33.61 9.18 -32.72
CA LYS A 479 33.02 8.16 -33.59
C LYS A 479 33.89 6.90 -33.70
N ALA A 480 35.20 7.08 -33.83
CA ALA A 480 36.14 5.96 -33.88
C ALA A 480 36.18 5.19 -32.56
N MET A 481 36.14 5.88 -31.42
CA MET A 481 36.04 5.23 -30.12
C MET A 481 34.72 4.44 -29.98
N GLU A 482 33.59 5.03 -30.37
CA GLU A 482 32.29 4.33 -30.31
C GLU A 482 32.27 3.07 -31.19
N ALA A 483 32.87 3.11 -32.37
CA ALA A 483 33.01 1.94 -33.24
C ALA A 483 33.83 0.83 -32.56
N THR A 484 35.00 1.17 -32.02
CA THR A 484 35.86 0.21 -31.30
C THR A 484 35.17 -0.38 -30.06
N TRP A 485 34.40 0.42 -29.32
CA TRP A 485 33.62 -0.07 -28.19
C TRP A 485 32.56 -1.09 -28.63
N ASN A 486 31.88 -0.86 -29.75
CA ASN A 486 30.86 -1.77 -30.25
C ASN A 486 31.45 -3.11 -30.71
N THR A 487 32.64 -3.10 -31.31
CA THR A 487 33.33 -4.31 -31.78
C THR A 487 34.12 -5.05 -30.70
N MET A 488 34.38 -4.42 -29.55
CA MET A 488 35.14 -4.99 -28.43
C MET A 488 34.46 -6.22 -27.81
N GLU A 489 35.26 -7.23 -27.46
CA GLU A 489 34.74 -8.50 -26.94
C GLU A 489 34.16 -8.35 -25.52
N LYS A 490 33.25 -9.27 -25.16
CA LYS A 490 32.64 -9.28 -23.82
C LYS A 490 33.70 -9.38 -22.71
N LYS A 491 34.80 -10.12 -22.93
CA LYS A 491 35.88 -10.30 -21.94
C LYS A 491 36.60 -8.98 -21.64
N GLU A 492 36.87 -8.17 -22.64
CA GLU A 492 37.52 -6.87 -22.51
C GLU A 492 36.58 -5.84 -21.85
N LYS A 493 35.29 -5.91 -22.17
CA LYS A 493 34.24 -5.07 -21.56
C LYS A 493 34.05 -5.33 -20.06
N ILE A 494 34.31 -6.54 -19.56
CA ILE A 494 34.14 -6.89 -18.14
C ILE A 494 34.96 -5.98 -17.23
N MET A 495 36.18 -5.62 -17.61
CA MET A 495 37.03 -4.71 -16.82
C MET A 495 36.38 -3.33 -16.66
N TRP A 496 35.85 -2.77 -17.74
CA TRP A 496 35.19 -1.46 -17.74
C TRP A 496 33.83 -1.47 -17.04
N ILE A 497 33.10 -2.58 -17.12
CA ILE A 497 31.86 -2.80 -16.36
C ILE A 497 32.15 -2.84 -14.86
N LYS A 498 33.24 -3.49 -14.42
CA LYS A 498 33.68 -3.48 -13.01
C LYS A 498 34.03 -2.07 -12.55
N LYS A 499 34.82 -1.32 -13.33
CA LYS A 499 35.14 0.09 -13.03
C LYS A 499 33.90 0.98 -12.96
N ALA A 500 32.92 0.79 -13.84
CA ALA A 500 31.64 1.52 -13.79
C ALA A 500 30.81 1.16 -12.54
N ALA A 501 30.82 -0.11 -12.13
CA ALA A 501 30.16 -0.52 -10.89
C ALA A 501 30.86 0.04 -9.63
N GLU A 502 32.17 0.23 -9.67
CA GLU A 502 32.93 0.91 -8.62
C GLU A 502 32.64 2.41 -8.60
N ASP A 503 32.55 3.05 -9.78
CA ASP A 503 32.19 4.47 -9.90
C ASP A 503 30.76 4.76 -9.42
N GLN A 504 29.82 3.84 -9.70
CA GLN A 504 28.47 3.86 -9.14
C GLN A 504 28.50 3.79 -7.61
N LYS A 505 29.36 2.94 -7.02
CA LYS A 505 29.52 2.85 -5.56
C LYS A 505 30.17 4.09 -4.97
N ARG A 506 31.13 4.72 -5.65
CA ARG A 506 31.71 6.02 -5.27
C ARG A 506 30.60 7.06 -5.22
N TYR A 507 29.82 7.22 -6.29
CA TYR A 507 28.72 8.19 -6.34
C TYR A 507 27.68 7.97 -5.25
N GLU A 508 27.30 6.72 -4.99
CA GLU A 508 26.38 6.37 -3.90
C GLU A 508 26.95 6.69 -2.51
N ARG A 509 28.27 6.50 -2.31
CA ARG A 509 28.99 6.85 -1.08
C ARG A 509 29.04 8.37 -0.89
N GLU A 510 29.50 9.12 -1.89
CA GLU A 510 29.60 10.59 -1.84
C GLU A 510 28.20 11.23 -1.67
N LEU A 511 27.17 10.70 -2.34
CA LEU A 511 25.78 11.13 -2.10
C LEU A 511 25.30 10.81 -0.68
N SER A 512 25.76 9.71 -0.09
CA SER A 512 25.39 9.34 1.28
C SER A 512 26.07 10.22 2.32
N GLU A 513 27.30 10.65 2.06
CA GLU A 513 28.09 11.56 2.90
C GLU A 513 27.51 12.99 2.83
N MET A 514 27.22 13.49 1.63
CA MET A 514 26.59 14.80 1.39
C MET A 514 25.13 14.89 1.90
N ARG A 515 24.48 13.76 2.18
CA ARG A 515 23.11 13.70 2.74
C ARG A 515 23.08 13.91 4.26
N SER A 516 24.22 14.19 4.88
CA SER A 516 24.37 14.57 6.28
C SER A 516 25.11 15.91 6.32
N PRO A 517 24.47 17.06 6.66
CA PRO A 517 23.62 17.24 7.85
C PRO A 517 22.29 18.02 7.65
N ALA A 518 21.61 18.22 8.79
CA ALA A 518 20.26 18.73 9.10
C ALA A 518 19.15 17.64 9.18
N PRO A 519 18.60 17.35 10.38
CA PRO A 519 17.67 16.25 10.62
C PRO A 519 16.28 16.63 10.12
N VAL A 520 16.07 16.54 8.81
CA VAL A 520 14.71 16.47 8.27
C VAL A 520 14.24 15.03 8.45
N ILE A 521 13.31 14.84 9.38
CA ILE A 521 12.67 13.56 9.66
C ILE A 521 11.89 13.12 8.41
N ILE A 522 12.52 12.28 7.58
CA ILE A 522 11.85 11.60 6.47
C ILE A 522 11.22 10.32 7.04
N PRO A 523 9.89 10.15 6.92
CA PRO A 523 9.23 8.97 7.46
C PRO A 523 9.65 7.72 6.67
N GLY A 524 10.48 6.86 7.29
CA GLY A 524 10.80 5.52 6.77
C GLY A 524 12.29 5.13 6.80
N LYS A 525 13.22 6.05 7.08
CA LYS A 525 14.64 5.71 7.23
C LYS A 525 14.97 5.47 8.70
N LYS A 526 15.57 4.33 9.03
CA LYS A 526 16.00 4.04 10.40
C LYS A 526 17.04 5.09 10.83
N MET A 527 16.78 5.81 11.92
CA MET A 527 17.77 6.66 12.58
C MET A 527 18.96 5.77 12.94
N LYS A 528 20.16 6.17 12.52
CA LYS A 528 21.40 5.50 12.91
C LYS A 528 22.00 6.36 14.01
N PHE A 529 22.10 5.83 15.22
CA PHE A 529 22.83 6.49 16.29
C PHE A 529 24.31 6.13 16.16
N ASP A 530 25.19 7.11 16.30
CA ASP A 530 26.62 6.88 16.16
C ASP A 530 27.14 6.05 17.35
N GLY A 531 28.04 5.11 17.06
CA GLY A 531 28.53 4.15 18.06
C GLY A 531 27.52 3.09 18.55
N GLU A 532 26.29 3.04 18.01
CA GLU A 532 25.30 2.03 18.41
C GLU A 532 25.83 0.61 18.14
N PRO A 533 25.85 -0.29 19.14
CA PRO A 533 26.27 -1.67 18.94
C PRO A 533 25.48 -2.35 17.81
N LYS A 534 26.13 -3.22 17.02
CA LYS A 534 25.46 -3.97 15.94
C LYS A 534 24.58 -5.06 16.51
N LYS A 535 23.37 -5.20 15.97
CA LYS A 535 22.40 -6.22 16.41
C LYS A 535 22.98 -7.64 16.29
N PRO A 536 22.83 -8.47 17.33
CA PRO A 536 23.33 -9.83 17.36
C PRO A 536 22.43 -10.75 16.50
N PRO A 537 22.91 -11.95 16.11
CA PRO A 537 22.04 -12.96 15.50
C PRO A 537 20.86 -13.27 16.42
N SER A 538 19.64 -13.22 15.88
CA SER A 538 18.40 -13.37 16.64
C SER A 538 18.07 -14.83 16.97
N ASN A 539 18.69 -15.79 16.29
CA ASN A 539 18.49 -17.22 16.52
C ASN A 539 19.72 -18.04 16.09
N GLY A 540 19.72 -19.34 16.46
CA GLY A 540 20.81 -20.26 16.11
C GLY A 540 21.03 -20.43 14.61
N TYR A 541 19.97 -20.40 13.80
CA TYR A 541 20.08 -20.45 12.34
C TYR A 541 20.83 -19.25 11.76
N GLN A 542 20.58 -18.04 12.27
CA GLN A 542 21.29 -16.83 11.85
C GLN A 542 22.76 -16.89 12.24
N LYS A 543 23.08 -17.38 13.45
CA LYS A 543 24.47 -17.57 13.87
C LYS A 543 25.20 -18.60 12.99
N PHE A 544 24.53 -19.71 12.67
CA PHE A 544 25.03 -20.72 11.74
C PHE A 544 25.24 -20.15 10.34
N SER A 545 24.26 -19.41 9.81
CA SER A 545 24.36 -18.78 8.49
C SER A 545 25.49 -17.75 8.42
N GLN A 546 25.70 -16.98 9.48
CA GLN A 546 26.79 -16.03 9.58
C GLN A 546 28.16 -16.74 9.52
N GLU A 547 28.30 -17.87 10.21
CA GLU A 547 29.51 -18.68 10.19
C GLU A 547 29.77 -19.27 8.80
N MET A 548 28.76 -19.87 8.18
CA MET A 548 28.87 -20.43 6.83
C MET A 548 29.13 -19.38 5.75
N LEU A 549 28.69 -18.13 5.97
CA LEU A 549 29.00 -17.02 5.08
C LEU A 549 30.41 -16.47 5.27
N SER A 550 30.92 -16.48 6.50
CA SER A 550 32.26 -16.01 6.86
C SER A 550 33.38 -17.02 6.54
N ASN A 551 33.09 -18.32 6.60
CA ASN A 551 34.08 -19.38 6.36
C ASN A 551 34.53 -19.50 4.89
N GLY A 552 33.90 -18.77 3.98
CA GLY A 552 34.34 -18.63 2.58
C GLY A 552 34.07 -19.83 1.66
N GLU A 553 33.69 -21.00 2.19
CA GLU A 553 33.38 -22.22 1.43
C GLU A 553 32.37 -22.01 0.28
N LEU A 554 31.41 -21.11 0.48
CA LEU A 554 30.31 -20.86 -0.47
C LEU A 554 30.51 -19.61 -1.32
N ASN A 555 31.70 -19.00 -1.32
CA ASN A 555 31.95 -17.74 -2.05
C ASN A 555 31.90 -17.87 -3.57
N HIS A 556 32.02 -19.09 -4.12
CA HIS A 556 31.94 -19.35 -5.55
C HIS A 556 30.49 -19.31 -6.09
N LEU A 557 29.49 -19.43 -5.21
CA LEU A 557 28.07 -19.40 -5.56
C LEU A 557 27.46 -18.00 -5.38
N PRO A 558 26.49 -17.60 -6.21
CA PRO A 558 25.77 -16.35 -6.03
C PRO A 558 24.98 -16.34 -4.72
N MET A 559 24.83 -15.17 -4.08
CA MET A 559 24.28 -15.02 -2.71
C MET A 559 22.93 -15.73 -2.49
N LYS A 560 22.08 -15.79 -3.52
CA LYS A 560 20.78 -16.49 -3.47
C LYS A 560 20.95 -18.02 -3.32
N GLU A 561 21.91 -18.60 -4.03
CA GLU A 561 22.23 -20.03 -3.96
C GLU A 561 22.98 -20.37 -2.68
N ARG A 562 23.87 -19.46 -2.21
CA ARG A 562 24.51 -19.58 -0.90
C ARG A 562 23.50 -19.72 0.23
N MET A 563 22.47 -18.86 0.25
CA MET A 563 21.43 -18.93 1.27
C MET A 563 20.58 -20.20 1.17
N GLY A 564 20.35 -20.70 -0.05
CA GLY A 564 19.69 -21.98 -0.30
C GLY A 564 20.48 -23.17 0.25
N GLU A 565 21.78 -23.23 -0.04
CA GLU A 565 22.68 -24.27 0.44
C GLU A 565 22.84 -24.24 1.97
N ILE A 566 22.99 -23.06 2.56
CA ILE A 566 23.03 -22.88 4.03
C ILE A 566 21.72 -23.36 4.68
N GLY A 567 20.57 -23.06 4.05
CA GLY A 567 19.28 -23.59 4.49
C GLY A 567 19.22 -25.12 4.48
N GLY A 568 19.70 -25.73 3.39
CA GLY A 568 19.77 -27.20 3.25
C GLY A 568 20.72 -27.86 4.24
N ARG A 569 21.88 -27.26 4.51
CA ARG A 569 22.84 -27.75 5.53
C ARG A 569 22.28 -27.61 6.94
N TRP A 570 21.58 -26.51 7.24
CA TRP A 570 20.92 -26.34 8.54
C TRP A 570 19.86 -27.42 8.80
N GLN A 571 19.05 -27.78 7.81
CA GLN A 571 18.04 -28.84 7.98
C GLN A 571 18.68 -30.20 8.28
N ARG A 572 19.77 -30.54 7.59
CA ARG A 572 20.54 -31.79 7.77
C ARG A 572 21.38 -31.83 9.06
N LEU A 573 21.56 -30.71 9.74
CA LEU A 573 22.39 -30.63 10.95
C LEU A 573 21.73 -31.37 12.13
N PRO A 574 22.49 -32.19 12.90
CA PRO A 574 21.98 -32.86 14.11
C PRO A 574 21.47 -31.88 15.16
N GLN A 575 20.48 -32.31 15.95
CA GLN A 575 19.85 -31.44 16.97
C GLN A 575 20.87 -30.91 18.00
N LYS A 576 21.83 -31.73 18.42
CA LYS A 576 22.91 -31.33 19.34
C LYS A 576 23.73 -30.13 18.84
N GLU A 577 24.03 -30.10 17.54
CA GLU A 577 24.75 -28.98 16.92
C GLU A 577 23.83 -27.75 16.75
N LYS A 578 22.55 -27.96 16.40
CA LYS A 578 21.56 -26.86 16.38
C LYS A 578 21.43 -26.19 17.75
N ASP A 579 21.45 -26.97 18.83
CA ASP A 579 21.38 -26.47 20.21
C ASP A 579 22.67 -25.75 20.63
N ARG A 580 23.84 -26.19 20.13
CA ARG A 580 25.10 -25.44 20.27
C ARG A 580 25.02 -24.07 19.60
N TYR A 581 24.50 -23.98 18.38
CA TYR A 581 24.31 -22.70 17.69
C TYR A 581 23.25 -21.81 18.35
N LYS A 582 22.21 -22.41 18.94
CA LYS A 582 21.23 -21.69 19.76
C LYS A 582 21.91 -21.02 20.97
N ARG A 583 22.71 -21.78 21.74
CA ARG A 583 23.47 -21.24 22.88
C ARG A 583 24.45 -20.14 22.46
N LEU A 584 25.15 -20.30 21.34
CA LEU A 584 26.05 -19.26 20.81
C LEU A 584 25.31 -17.98 20.39
N ALA A 585 24.10 -18.09 19.84
CA ALA A 585 23.28 -16.93 19.50
C ALA A 585 22.76 -16.21 20.75
N GLU A 586 22.29 -16.94 21.76
CA GLU A 586 21.85 -16.41 23.05
C GLU A 586 22.99 -15.69 23.79
N GLU A 587 24.20 -16.27 23.79
CA GLU A 587 25.37 -15.65 24.40
C GLU A 587 25.74 -14.33 23.71
N LYS A 588 25.69 -14.29 22.37
CA LYS A 588 25.90 -13.03 21.61
C LYS A 588 24.80 -12.01 21.89
N GLN A 589 23.57 -12.42 22.16
CA GLN A 589 22.49 -11.52 22.58
C GLN A 589 22.73 -10.93 23.97
N ARG A 590 23.22 -11.73 24.93
CA ARG A 590 23.61 -11.23 26.26
C ARG A 590 24.75 -10.22 26.17
N GLN A 591 25.80 -10.53 25.41
CA GLN A 591 26.92 -9.61 25.17
C GLN A 591 26.45 -8.29 24.55
N TYR A 592 25.54 -8.37 23.58
CA TYR A 592 24.94 -7.18 22.99
C TYR A 592 24.14 -6.36 24.00
N LYS A 593 23.36 -6.99 24.88
CA LYS A 593 22.58 -6.28 25.90
C LYS A 593 23.49 -5.46 26.82
N VAL A 594 24.59 -6.05 27.28
CA VAL A 594 25.59 -5.37 28.11
C VAL A 594 26.26 -4.22 27.34
N LEU A 595 26.67 -4.44 26.09
CA LEU A 595 27.25 -3.39 25.25
C LEU A 595 26.26 -2.24 24.99
N LEU A 596 24.98 -2.57 24.80
CA LEU A 596 23.93 -1.58 24.60
C LEU A 596 23.69 -0.77 25.87
N GLU A 597 23.66 -1.41 27.04
CA GLU A 597 23.55 -0.71 28.33
C GLU A 597 24.76 0.21 28.59
N LYS A 598 25.98 -0.26 28.29
CA LYS A 598 27.19 0.56 28.39
C LYS A 598 27.17 1.76 27.42
N TRP A 599 26.72 1.55 26.19
CA TRP A 599 26.55 2.63 25.22
C TRP A 599 25.48 3.63 25.66
N LEU A 600 24.31 3.14 26.10
CA LEU A 600 23.27 3.99 26.68
C LEU A 600 23.75 4.74 27.92
N ALA A 601 24.66 4.18 28.71
CA ALA A 601 25.27 4.88 29.83
C ALA A 601 26.17 6.04 29.36
N SER A 602 26.93 5.87 28.27
CA SER A 602 27.85 6.86 27.70
C SER A 602 27.19 8.05 26.97
N LEU A 603 25.92 7.95 26.59
CA LEU A 603 25.19 9.04 25.92
C LEU A 603 24.80 10.17 26.88
N SER A 604 24.58 11.38 26.35
CA SER A 604 24.01 12.49 27.14
C SER A 604 22.52 12.25 27.48
N SER A 605 22.00 12.95 28.49
CA SER A 605 20.59 12.83 28.90
C SER A 605 19.60 13.16 27.78
N GLN A 606 19.95 14.11 26.91
CA GLN A 606 19.15 14.51 25.75
C GLN A 606 19.16 13.44 24.63
N GLU A 607 20.31 12.81 24.38
CA GLU A 607 20.44 11.71 23.41
C GLU A 607 19.73 10.45 23.89
N LYS A 608 19.78 10.13 25.20
CA LYS A 608 19.03 9.01 25.79
C LYS A 608 17.52 9.20 25.66
N ALA A 609 17.02 10.42 25.86
CA ALA A 609 15.60 10.75 25.68
C ALA A 609 15.18 10.58 24.21
N THR A 610 15.98 11.10 23.28
CA THR A 610 15.77 10.96 21.83
C THR A 610 15.81 9.50 21.39
N TYR A 611 16.71 8.68 21.95
CA TYR A 611 16.78 7.24 21.67
C TYR A 611 15.56 6.48 22.20
N LYS A 612 15.08 6.80 23.41
CA LYS A 612 13.86 6.22 23.99
C LYS A 612 12.62 6.57 23.17
N GLU A 613 12.50 7.83 22.74
CA GLU A 613 11.39 8.29 21.90
C GLU A 613 11.44 7.68 20.49
N TYR A 614 12.62 7.57 19.90
CA TYR A 614 12.78 6.88 18.61
C TYR A 614 12.46 5.38 18.71
N ASN A 615 12.89 4.71 19.78
CA ASN A 615 12.55 3.30 20.00
C ASN A 615 11.08 3.10 20.35
N SER A 616 10.42 4.03 21.05
CA SER A 616 8.97 3.97 21.29
C SER A 616 8.19 4.18 19.99
N LEU A 617 8.62 5.10 19.12
CA LEU A 617 8.06 5.32 17.78
C LEU A 617 8.34 4.17 16.81
N SER A 618 9.52 3.56 16.87
CA SER A 618 9.89 2.36 16.12
C SER A 618 9.14 1.13 16.63
N ASN A 619 8.93 1.00 17.94
CA ASN A 619 8.07 -0.02 18.52
C ASN A 619 6.60 0.25 18.22
N GLN A 620 6.15 1.51 18.08
CA GLN A 620 4.81 1.87 17.57
C GLN A 620 4.66 1.59 16.07
N LYS A 621 5.72 1.74 15.26
CA LYS A 621 5.72 1.38 13.83
C LYS A 621 5.91 -0.11 13.58
N SER A 622 6.65 -0.81 14.46
CA SER A 622 6.80 -2.26 14.47
C SER A 622 5.56 -2.93 15.08
N THR A 623 4.87 -2.29 16.03
CA THR A 623 3.50 -2.67 16.38
C THR A 623 2.51 -2.22 15.32
N ARG A 624 2.69 -1.15 14.53
CA ARG A 624 1.77 -0.92 13.38
C ARG A 624 1.99 -1.91 12.23
N CYS A 625 3.22 -2.17 11.82
CA CYS A 625 3.56 -3.03 10.69
C CYS A 625 3.60 -4.53 11.07
N SER A 626 3.98 -4.85 12.31
CA SER A 626 3.76 -6.19 12.87
C SER A 626 2.33 -6.34 13.40
N CYS A 627 1.58 -5.37 13.92
CA CYS A 627 0.13 -5.61 14.14
C CYS A 627 -0.61 -5.74 12.81
N GLN A 628 -0.26 -5.07 11.70
CA GLN A 628 -0.92 -5.33 10.42
C GLN A 628 -0.58 -6.72 9.83
N ASN A 629 0.67 -7.18 9.92
CA ASN A 629 1.05 -8.51 9.41
C ASN A 629 0.86 -9.66 10.44
N ARG A 630 0.84 -9.38 11.75
CA ARG A 630 0.58 -10.31 12.87
C ARG A 630 -0.95 -10.43 13.06
N LEU A 631 -1.78 -9.39 12.85
CA LEU A 631 -3.24 -9.52 12.63
C LEU A 631 -3.61 -10.09 11.26
N GLU A 632 -2.71 -10.34 10.32
CA GLU A 632 -3.07 -11.12 9.12
C GLU A 632 -2.55 -12.56 9.23
N LEU A 633 -1.35 -12.80 9.76
CA LEU A 633 -0.82 -14.17 9.88
C LEU A 633 -1.27 -14.94 11.12
N TYR A 634 -1.47 -14.29 12.28
CA TYR A 634 -2.18 -14.94 13.39
C TYR A 634 -3.65 -15.02 13.08
N THR A 635 -4.28 -14.01 12.47
CA THR A 635 -5.69 -14.12 12.11
C THR A 635 -5.91 -15.18 11.04
N ILE A 636 -5.01 -15.40 10.08
CA ILE A 636 -5.16 -16.49 9.09
C ILE A 636 -4.82 -17.88 9.66
N LYS A 637 -3.90 -18.04 10.64
CA LYS A 637 -3.62 -19.35 11.26
C LYS A 637 -4.51 -19.68 12.46
N PHE A 638 -4.85 -18.70 13.28
CA PHE A 638 -5.87 -18.79 14.32
C PHE A 638 -7.25 -18.97 13.68
N PHE A 639 -7.60 -18.25 12.60
CA PHE A 639 -8.80 -18.58 11.80
C PHE A 639 -8.69 -19.93 11.09
N LYS A 640 -7.53 -20.55 10.84
CA LYS A 640 -7.54 -21.88 10.20
C LYS A 640 -7.79 -23.03 11.18
N CYS A 641 -7.44 -22.85 12.45
CA CYS A 641 -7.86 -23.77 13.52
C CYS A 641 -9.25 -23.43 14.10
N PHE A 642 -9.69 -22.16 14.05
CA PHE A 642 -11.02 -21.70 14.47
C PHE A 642 -11.98 -21.38 13.30
N SER A 643 -11.71 -21.83 12.07
CA SER A 643 -12.60 -21.61 10.89
C SER A 643 -13.79 -22.54 10.83
N ASN A 644 -14.00 -23.37 11.83
CA ASN A 644 -15.30 -23.98 12.04
C ASN A 644 -15.86 -23.42 13.34
N HIS A 645 -16.47 -22.24 13.18
CA HIS A 645 -17.30 -21.49 14.12
C HIS A 645 -16.62 -20.57 15.14
N ILE A 646 -17.08 -19.31 15.09
CA ILE A 646 -16.99 -18.26 16.11
C ILE A 646 -15.75 -17.36 15.98
N PHE A 647 -15.87 -16.36 15.11
CA PHE A 647 -15.19 -15.06 15.27
C PHE A 647 -16.12 -13.92 14.78
N TYR A 648 -17.28 -13.83 15.40
CA TYR A 648 -18.07 -12.60 15.49
C TYR A 648 -18.55 -12.54 16.93
N LEU A 649 -17.74 -11.99 17.84
CA LEU A 649 -18.25 -11.43 19.10
C LEU A 649 -17.27 -10.55 19.90
N PHE A 650 -16.12 -10.09 19.36
CA PHE A 650 -15.40 -8.95 19.96
C PHE A 650 -14.71 -8.11 18.88
N PHE A 651 -15.54 -7.38 18.15
CA PHE A 651 -15.40 -6.04 17.54
C PHE A 651 -16.54 -5.87 16.55
#